data_AF-A0A8S1HM89-F1
#
_entry.id   AF-A0A8S1HM89-F1
#
_cell.length_a   1.000
_cell.length_b   1.000
_cell.length_c   1.000
_cell.angle_alpha   90.00
_cell.angle_beta   90.00
_cell.angle_gamma   90.00
#
_symmetry.space_group_name_H-M   'P 1'
#
loop_
_entity.id
_entity.type
_entity.pdbx_description
1 polymer ?
#
loop_
_entity_poly.entity_id
_entity_poly.type
_entity_poly.pdbx_seq_one_letter_code
_entity_poly.pdbx_strand_id
1 'polypeptide(L)'
;MHLYNLTLQTQTAINQAVHGNFSGTPKSQEIVVGRGTAIELLTCDPSTGKLKILCHHDVFGIIRSLLSFRLTGGNKDYVAVGSDSGRIVILEYIGERNMFERVHQETYGKSGCRRIVPGHYIAADPKGRAIMIGAVERQKLVYIMNRDAESHLTISSPLEAHKQYTLCYSMCGIDVEYENPTFACLEYDYEDGDNDPTGDAVKKTQQTLTFYELDLGLNHVVRKYAEPLAEPGNLLIPVPGGNEGPSGNLGDQPDIRCPIPRRRNDLDDPDRSLLIICAATHKTKLMYFFLVQTEQGDIFKVTLETDKDLVSEMKVKYFDTVPPANALCILKTGFLFVASEFGNHELYQISNLGEDDEENEFSSRMQLEEGETFFYGVRPLKCLAHIDSLDSLSPLLSAHIGDVAREDAAQIYALCGRGAKSKLKTLRNGLEVTEMAVSELPGNPNAVWTVKKNIDDKNDAYIVVSFVNATLVLTIGETVEEASDSGFLPTSPTLGCGLIGDDSLLQIYPEGIRHIRADRRVNEWKTPPRRQIVKCAMNRRQVAIAMTGGELVYFELDLNGTLNEFTERKLFNAEVSCMSLSEIPEGELNSRFLAIGTADQAVRLISLDPNDMLTPLSTQNLPSHPESLLLVDTPSEDGKGQPSVHLNVGLQNGCMFRNTVDNVTGAIMDTRTRYLGTRPVKLFRVTCQGQNAVVCTSSRSWLLYHHQRRFHLTPLSYVNLEFAASFSSEQCAEGIVAIAENSLRIIAAEKLGVSFNIQSYNHKLTPRRLVVHPSAPAFVVIESDHAAYTASTKTAKRNEMADDIERLANDSEEMELAKEIADVLRNNIPDETVFGAPKAARGKWASAVSLLSAIDGKVQTYFELPQDENAKCIALCQFSKHPETVMVLVGCGVNESLNPFEDGQGVRPPRGCVYTFHLSPNGDRFDLLHRTETPKPVSAIHDFRGMALVAFGNMLRMYDFGQKKLLAKCENKIFSVGWGL
;
A
#
# COMPACT_ATOMS: atom_id res chain seq x y z
N MET A 1 -8.81 21.49 26.83
CA MET A 1 -8.02 21.09 25.66
C MET A 1 -8.96 20.38 24.70
N HIS A 2 -9.20 20.92 23.51
CA HIS A 2 -10.00 20.24 22.48
C HIS A 2 -9.02 19.60 21.50
N LEU A 3 -9.19 18.31 21.23
CA LEU A 3 -8.40 17.58 20.24
C LEU A 3 -9.32 17.17 19.09
N TYR A 4 -8.78 17.10 17.88
CA TYR A 4 -9.47 16.62 16.69
C TYR A 4 -8.66 15.48 16.09
N ASN A 5 -9.29 14.31 15.93
CA ASN A 5 -8.64 13.14 15.36
C ASN A 5 -8.84 13.13 13.85
N LEU A 6 -7.74 12.97 13.09
CA LEU A 6 -7.76 12.83 11.65
C LEU A 6 -6.75 11.77 11.21
N THR A 7 -7.20 10.87 10.33
CA THR A 7 -6.38 9.81 9.77
C THR A 7 -5.74 10.28 8.46
N LEU A 8 -4.40 10.32 8.41
CA LEU A 8 -3.66 10.69 7.19
C LEU A 8 -3.42 9.49 6.26
N GLN A 9 -3.14 8.32 6.86
CA GLN A 9 -2.99 7.05 6.16
C GLN A 9 -3.87 6.04 6.88
N THR A 10 -4.78 5.41 6.14
CA THR A 10 -5.70 4.40 6.67
C THR A 10 -4.94 3.12 7.06
N GLN A 11 -5.58 2.26 7.86
CA GLN A 11 -4.99 0.97 8.23
C GLN A 11 -4.73 0.17 6.95
N THR A 12 -3.54 -0.40 6.82
CA THR A 12 -3.15 -1.21 5.65
C THR A 12 -3.09 -2.70 5.95
N ALA A 13 -3.30 -3.14 7.20
CA ALA A 13 -3.40 -4.56 7.51
C ALA A 13 -4.70 -5.13 6.95
N ILE A 14 -4.65 -6.33 6.37
CA ILE A 14 -5.84 -7.08 5.97
C ILE A 14 -6.02 -8.22 6.97
N ASN A 15 -7.10 -8.16 7.73
CA ASN A 15 -7.41 -9.21 8.70
C ASN A 15 -8.09 -10.39 8.00
N GLN A 16 -8.97 -10.09 7.05
CA GLN A 16 -9.77 -11.08 6.30
C GLN A 16 -10.00 -10.59 4.88
N ALA A 17 -10.10 -11.53 3.94
CA ALA A 17 -10.41 -11.27 2.55
C ALA A 17 -11.39 -12.33 2.04
N VAL A 18 -12.38 -11.91 1.27
CA VAL A 18 -13.33 -12.79 0.57
C VAL A 18 -13.48 -12.31 -0.87
N HIS A 19 -13.69 -13.24 -1.80
CA HIS A 19 -13.85 -12.91 -3.21
C HIS A 19 -15.23 -13.33 -3.73
N GLY A 20 -15.76 -12.59 -4.70
CA GLY A 20 -17.11 -12.78 -5.20
C GLY A 20 -17.44 -11.85 -6.37
N ASN A 21 -18.63 -12.02 -6.95
CA ASN A 21 -19.23 -11.11 -7.92
C ASN A 21 -20.06 -10.06 -7.16
N PHE A 22 -19.40 -9.05 -6.59
CA PHE A 22 -20.05 -8.03 -5.78
C PHE A 22 -20.66 -6.91 -6.63
N SER A 23 -20.13 -6.65 -7.83
CA SER A 23 -20.73 -5.71 -8.79
C SER A 23 -21.97 -6.25 -9.51
N GLY A 24 -22.26 -7.56 -9.39
CA GLY A 24 -23.33 -8.24 -10.11
C GLY A 24 -23.02 -8.52 -11.57
N THR A 25 -21.78 -8.28 -12.04
CA THR A 25 -21.37 -8.65 -13.39
C THR A 25 -20.81 -10.09 -13.40
N PRO A 26 -21.32 -11.01 -14.25
CA PRO A 26 -20.97 -12.43 -14.18
C PRO A 26 -19.49 -12.75 -14.43
N LYS A 27 -18.79 -11.87 -15.16
CA LYS A 27 -17.41 -12.09 -15.62
C LYS A 27 -16.34 -11.42 -14.76
N SER A 28 -16.70 -10.47 -13.91
CA SER A 28 -15.73 -9.82 -13.02
C SER A 28 -15.87 -10.36 -11.60
N GLN A 29 -14.74 -10.64 -10.97
CA GLN A 29 -14.69 -10.95 -9.55
C GLN A 29 -13.91 -9.86 -8.84
N GLU A 30 -14.46 -9.42 -7.72
CA GLU A 30 -13.83 -8.45 -6.84
C GLU A 30 -13.48 -9.12 -5.50
N ILE A 31 -12.67 -8.45 -4.71
CA ILE A 31 -12.19 -8.91 -3.41
C ILE A 31 -12.64 -7.89 -2.36
N VAL A 32 -13.42 -8.32 -1.39
CA VAL A 32 -13.76 -7.51 -0.22
C VAL A 32 -12.77 -7.83 0.89
N VAL A 33 -12.11 -6.80 1.41
CA VAL A 33 -11.11 -6.92 2.47
C VAL A 33 -11.54 -6.16 3.72
N GLY A 34 -11.39 -6.80 4.88
CA GLY A 34 -11.61 -6.20 6.20
C GLY A 34 -10.29 -5.73 6.79
N ARG A 35 -10.14 -4.41 6.97
CA ARG A 35 -8.93 -3.77 7.51
C ARG A 35 -9.08 -3.38 8.98
N GLY A 36 -9.67 -4.26 9.79
CA GLY A 36 -10.00 -3.97 11.18
C GLY A 36 -11.15 -2.97 11.30
N THR A 37 -10.91 -1.67 11.08
CA THR A 37 -11.91 -0.60 11.24
C THR A 37 -12.55 -0.09 9.95
N ALA A 38 -12.13 -0.62 8.81
CA ALA A 38 -12.66 -0.26 7.50
C ALA A 38 -12.92 -1.50 6.65
N ILE A 39 -13.84 -1.37 5.70
CA ILE A 39 -14.11 -2.36 4.66
C ILE A 39 -13.77 -1.75 3.30
N GLU A 40 -13.06 -2.51 2.47
CA GLU A 40 -12.67 -2.08 1.12
C GLU A 40 -13.09 -3.10 0.07
N LEU A 41 -13.43 -2.60 -1.11
CA LEU A 41 -13.64 -3.39 -2.31
C LEU A 41 -12.47 -3.17 -3.27
N LEU A 42 -11.74 -4.23 -3.56
CA LEU A 42 -10.63 -4.27 -4.50
C LEU A 42 -11.08 -4.92 -5.81
N THR A 43 -10.64 -4.40 -6.93
CA THR A 43 -10.78 -5.04 -8.24
C THR A 43 -9.41 -5.34 -8.82
N CYS A 44 -9.30 -6.49 -9.49
CA CYS A 44 -8.13 -6.86 -10.26
C CYS A 44 -8.46 -6.64 -11.73
N ASP A 45 -7.73 -5.74 -12.38
CA ASP A 45 -7.85 -5.54 -13.83
C ASP A 45 -7.17 -6.72 -14.56
N PRO A 46 -7.91 -7.58 -15.30
CA PRO A 46 -7.32 -8.75 -15.93
C PRO A 46 -6.32 -8.42 -17.05
N SER A 47 -6.37 -7.20 -17.61
CA SER A 47 -5.52 -6.79 -18.71
C SER A 47 -4.18 -6.23 -18.23
N THR A 48 -4.20 -5.41 -17.19
CA THR A 48 -3.00 -4.79 -16.62
C THR A 48 -2.44 -5.57 -15.43
N GLY A 49 -3.22 -6.46 -14.83
CA GLY A 49 -2.86 -7.19 -13.62
C GLY A 49 -2.81 -6.33 -12.35
N LYS A 50 -3.14 -5.03 -12.42
CA LYS A 50 -3.04 -4.12 -11.27
C LYS A 50 -4.28 -4.19 -10.36
N LEU A 51 -4.04 -4.14 -9.05
CA LEU A 51 -5.09 -3.99 -8.05
C LEU A 51 -5.52 -2.52 -7.92
N LYS A 52 -6.84 -2.29 -7.91
CA LYS A 52 -7.43 -0.96 -7.70
C LYS A 52 -8.46 -1.00 -6.57
N ILE A 53 -8.41 -0.01 -5.69
CA ILE A 53 -9.42 0.19 -4.65
C ILE A 53 -10.63 0.89 -5.29
N LEU A 54 -11.76 0.21 -5.37
CA LEU A 54 -13.01 0.77 -5.91
C LEU A 54 -13.75 1.60 -4.86
N CYS A 55 -13.95 1.00 -3.68
CA CYS A 55 -14.71 1.59 -2.58
C CYS A 55 -13.97 1.38 -1.27
N HIS A 56 -13.94 2.41 -0.44
CA HIS A 56 -13.44 2.38 0.93
C HIS A 56 -14.52 2.95 1.85
N HIS A 57 -14.82 2.24 2.94
CA HIS A 57 -15.80 2.69 3.93
C HIS A 57 -15.31 2.41 5.35
N ASP A 58 -15.23 3.47 6.17
CA ASP A 58 -14.96 3.34 7.60
C ASP A 58 -16.20 2.78 8.30
N VAL A 59 -16.05 1.65 8.99
CA VAL A 59 -17.16 1.00 9.70
C VAL A 59 -17.28 1.45 11.15
N PHE A 60 -16.26 2.15 11.68
CA PHE A 60 -16.18 2.64 13.07
C PHE A 60 -16.41 1.55 14.14
N GLY A 61 -15.98 0.32 13.84
CA GLY A 61 -16.02 -0.85 14.73
C GLY A 61 -14.91 -1.83 14.35
N ILE A 62 -14.85 -3.00 14.97
CA ILE A 62 -13.85 -4.02 14.67
C ILE A 62 -14.52 -5.13 13.85
N ILE A 63 -14.13 -5.27 12.58
CA ILE A 63 -14.49 -6.40 11.74
C ILE A 63 -13.72 -7.63 12.25
N ARG A 64 -14.48 -8.64 12.68
CA ARG A 64 -13.95 -9.87 13.29
C ARG A 64 -14.14 -11.08 12.40
N SER A 65 -15.19 -11.09 11.58
CA SER A 65 -15.50 -12.17 10.65
C SER A 65 -16.19 -11.62 9.40
N LEU A 66 -15.79 -12.10 8.23
CA LEU A 66 -16.23 -11.63 6.92
C LEU A 66 -16.52 -12.84 6.04
N LEU A 67 -17.67 -12.83 5.37
CA LEU A 67 -18.11 -13.94 4.53
C LEU A 67 -18.91 -13.43 3.34
N SER A 68 -18.64 -13.98 2.17
CA SER A 68 -19.46 -13.79 0.98
C SER A 68 -20.45 -14.94 0.82
N PHE A 69 -21.69 -14.64 0.44
CA PHE A 69 -22.67 -15.67 0.11
C PHE A 69 -23.59 -15.22 -1.03
N ARG A 70 -24.18 -16.19 -1.73
CA ARG A 70 -25.07 -15.99 -2.86
C ARG A 70 -26.40 -16.68 -2.61
N LEU A 71 -27.51 -15.97 -2.80
CA LEU A 71 -28.82 -16.61 -2.81
C LEU A 71 -28.98 -17.53 -4.02
N THR A 72 -29.76 -18.60 -3.85
CA THR A 72 -30.03 -19.55 -4.94
C THR A 72 -30.66 -18.85 -6.15
N GLY A 73 -30.01 -18.97 -7.31
CA GLY A 73 -30.42 -18.32 -8.56
C GLY A 73 -30.07 -16.82 -8.67
N GLY A 74 -29.34 -16.26 -7.69
CA GLY A 74 -28.82 -14.90 -7.77
C GLY A 74 -27.55 -14.80 -8.63
N ASN A 75 -27.26 -13.60 -9.13
CA ASN A 75 -26.03 -13.30 -9.89
C ASN A 75 -25.03 -12.43 -9.11
N LYS A 76 -25.42 -11.96 -7.92
CA LYS A 76 -24.67 -11.02 -7.10
C LYS A 76 -24.42 -11.63 -5.72
N ASP A 77 -23.21 -11.44 -5.21
CA ASP A 77 -22.80 -11.87 -3.88
C ASP A 77 -23.06 -10.77 -2.84
N TYR A 78 -23.60 -11.16 -1.70
CA TYR A 78 -23.73 -10.32 -0.52
C TYR A 78 -22.54 -10.54 0.42
N VAL A 79 -22.29 -9.57 1.30
CA VAL A 79 -21.24 -9.64 2.32
C VAL A 79 -21.88 -9.68 3.70
N ALA A 80 -21.72 -10.78 4.42
CA ALA A 80 -22.08 -10.89 5.82
C ALA A 80 -20.90 -10.49 6.71
N VAL A 81 -21.14 -9.56 7.65
CA VAL A 81 -20.12 -8.99 8.53
C VAL A 81 -20.47 -9.30 9.99
N GLY A 82 -19.56 -10.00 10.66
CA GLY A 82 -19.52 -10.12 12.12
C GLY A 82 -18.56 -9.10 12.71
N SER A 83 -19.07 -8.28 13.63
CA SER A 83 -18.33 -7.17 14.24
C SER A 83 -18.39 -7.23 15.77
N ASP A 84 -17.75 -6.26 16.41
CA ASP A 84 -17.87 -6.03 17.86
C ASP A 84 -19.18 -5.35 18.27
N SER A 85 -20.12 -5.07 17.35
CA SER A 85 -21.34 -4.33 17.68
C SER A 85 -22.40 -5.15 18.44
N GLY A 86 -22.32 -6.49 18.42
CA GLY A 86 -23.40 -7.39 18.87
C GLY A 86 -24.56 -7.49 17.86
N ARG A 87 -24.28 -7.15 16.59
CA ARG A 87 -25.20 -7.21 15.46
C ARG A 87 -24.56 -7.93 14.28
N ILE A 88 -25.38 -8.63 13.50
CA ILE A 88 -25.00 -9.20 12.20
C ILE A 88 -25.48 -8.23 11.13
N VAL A 89 -24.59 -7.90 10.19
CA VAL A 89 -24.88 -6.95 9.11
C VAL A 89 -24.70 -7.65 7.78
N ILE A 90 -25.66 -7.45 6.87
CA ILE A 90 -25.54 -7.90 5.49
C ILE A 90 -25.45 -6.68 4.58
N LEU A 91 -24.39 -6.62 3.80
CA LEU A 91 -24.05 -5.54 2.90
C LEU A 91 -24.20 -5.96 1.44
N GLU A 92 -24.60 -5.01 0.62
CA GLU A 92 -24.62 -5.12 -0.84
C GLU A 92 -23.83 -3.95 -1.43
N TYR A 93 -22.95 -4.22 -2.40
CA TYR A 93 -22.22 -3.15 -3.09
C TYR A 93 -23.05 -2.57 -4.24
N ILE A 94 -23.24 -1.24 -4.28
CA ILE A 94 -23.99 -0.55 -5.32
C ILE A 94 -23.03 0.25 -6.21
N GLY A 95 -22.74 -0.27 -7.41
CA GLY A 95 -21.76 0.32 -8.33
C GLY A 95 -22.10 1.75 -8.80
N GLU A 96 -23.38 2.08 -9.00
CA GLU A 96 -23.81 3.42 -9.44
C GLU A 96 -23.48 4.52 -8.41
N ARG A 97 -23.53 4.18 -7.13
CA ARG A 97 -23.27 5.10 -6.01
C ARG A 97 -21.88 4.92 -5.40
N ASN A 98 -21.15 3.90 -5.85
CA ASN A 98 -19.86 3.47 -5.31
C ASN A 98 -19.84 3.37 -3.77
N MET A 99 -20.80 2.65 -3.19
CA MET A 99 -20.88 2.45 -1.74
C MET A 99 -21.49 1.09 -1.36
N PHE A 100 -21.21 0.67 -0.12
CA PHE A 100 -21.88 -0.46 0.50
C PHE A 100 -23.23 -0.01 1.10
N GLU A 101 -24.31 -0.58 0.60
CA GLU A 101 -25.64 -0.43 1.16
C GLU A 101 -25.89 -1.51 2.21
N ARG A 102 -26.42 -1.08 3.35
CA ARG A 102 -26.77 -1.98 4.45
C ARG A 102 -28.17 -2.54 4.21
N VAL A 103 -28.25 -3.74 3.65
CA VAL A 103 -29.51 -4.44 3.34
C VAL A 103 -30.21 -4.88 4.61
N HIS A 104 -29.48 -5.53 5.52
CA HIS A 104 -30.02 -6.02 6.80
C HIS A 104 -29.10 -5.74 7.97
N GLN A 105 -29.69 -5.57 9.15
CA GLN A 105 -28.98 -5.43 10.41
C GLN A 105 -29.82 -5.99 11.56
N GLU A 106 -29.44 -7.16 12.06
CA GLU A 106 -30.12 -7.83 13.17
C GLU A 106 -29.31 -7.74 14.46
N THR A 107 -29.99 -7.47 15.57
CA THR A 107 -29.34 -7.33 16.89
C THR A 107 -29.56 -8.59 17.71
N TYR A 108 -28.47 -9.20 18.20
CA TYR A 108 -28.52 -10.41 19.00
C TYR A 108 -27.80 -10.31 20.34
N GLY A 109 -26.95 -9.29 20.54
CA GLY A 109 -26.10 -9.21 21.73
C GLY A 109 -25.64 -7.80 22.08
N LYS A 110 -24.74 -7.74 23.08
CA LYS A 110 -24.11 -6.49 23.54
C LYS A 110 -22.84 -6.21 22.74
N SER A 111 -22.46 -4.95 22.62
CA SER A 111 -21.22 -4.53 21.98
C SER A 111 -19.95 -4.90 22.78
N GLY A 112 -18.83 -4.92 22.08
CA GLY A 112 -17.49 -5.31 22.50
C GLY A 112 -17.06 -6.70 22.01
N CYS A 113 -15.75 -6.92 21.91
CA CYS A 113 -15.15 -8.24 21.67
C CYS A 113 -15.30 -9.15 22.89
N ARG A 114 -16.51 -9.63 23.16
CA ARG A 114 -16.84 -10.47 24.32
C ARG A 114 -16.62 -11.95 24.02
N ARG A 115 -16.30 -12.71 25.06
CA ARG A 115 -16.06 -14.17 25.01
C ARG A 115 -17.28 -14.97 24.55
N ILE A 116 -18.47 -14.63 25.08
CA ILE A 116 -19.71 -15.37 24.83
C ILE A 116 -20.65 -14.72 23.81
N VAL A 117 -20.37 -13.50 23.32
CA VAL A 117 -21.26 -12.85 22.34
C VAL A 117 -20.79 -13.19 20.91
N PRO A 118 -21.69 -13.67 20.04
CA PRO A 118 -21.33 -14.05 18.67
C PRO A 118 -20.72 -12.92 17.85
N GLY A 119 -19.93 -13.29 16.84
CA GLY A 119 -19.28 -12.37 15.91
C GLY A 119 -17.81 -12.67 15.68
N HIS A 120 -17.24 -13.69 16.32
CA HIS A 120 -15.87 -14.13 16.03
C HIS A 120 -15.82 -15.08 14.83
N TYR A 121 -16.78 -15.99 14.76
CA TYR A 121 -16.90 -16.98 13.70
C TYR A 121 -18.17 -16.72 12.91
N ILE A 122 -18.09 -16.92 11.59
CA ILE A 122 -19.24 -16.87 10.70
C ILE A 122 -19.08 -17.98 9.65
N ALA A 123 -20.18 -18.65 9.32
CA ALA A 123 -20.23 -19.68 8.30
C ALA A 123 -21.57 -19.59 7.58
N ALA A 124 -21.58 -19.89 6.28
CA ALA A 124 -22.82 -19.93 5.50
C ALA A 124 -22.95 -21.29 4.82
N ASP A 125 -24.20 -21.70 4.65
CA ASP A 125 -24.59 -22.74 3.71
C ASP A 125 -24.11 -22.34 2.30
N PRO A 126 -23.38 -23.20 1.57
CA PRO A 126 -22.86 -22.86 0.24
C PRO A 126 -23.93 -22.50 -0.81
N LYS A 127 -25.20 -22.89 -0.61
CA LYS A 127 -26.32 -22.46 -1.47
C LYS A 127 -27.01 -21.16 -0.99
N GLY A 128 -26.48 -20.56 0.07
CA GLY A 128 -26.91 -19.27 0.64
C GLY A 128 -28.23 -19.32 1.39
N ARG A 129 -28.64 -20.48 1.91
CA ARG A 129 -29.95 -20.66 2.58
C ARG A 129 -29.91 -20.32 4.07
N ALA A 130 -28.75 -20.41 4.70
CA ALA A 130 -28.59 -20.12 6.13
C ALA A 130 -27.19 -19.59 6.45
N ILE A 131 -27.09 -18.76 7.48
CA ILE A 131 -25.83 -18.25 8.04
C ILE A 131 -25.79 -18.53 9.54
N MET A 132 -24.71 -19.15 10.00
CA MET A 132 -24.41 -19.37 11.40
C MET A 132 -23.35 -18.38 11.88
N ILE A 133 -23.61 -17.73 13.01
CA ILE A 133 -22.67 -16.82 13.68
C ILE A 133 -22.36 -17.34 15.09
N GLY A 134 -21.07 -17.40 15.42
CA GLY A 134 -20.56 -18.04 16.62
C GLY A 134 -19.71 -17.11 17.48
N ALA A 135 -19.79 -17.30 18.80
CA ALA A 135 -18.86 -16.76 19.78
C ALA A 135 -17.66 -17.70 19.99
N VAL A 136 -16.64 -17.26 20.73
CA VAL A 136 -15.52 -18.14 21.15
C VAL A 136 -16.02 -19.21 22.10
N GLU A 137 -17.02 -18.89 22.92
CA GLU A 137 -17.63 -19.83 23.86
C GLU A 137 -19.15 -19.75 23.79
N ARG A 138 -19.78 -20.91 23.97
CA ARG A 138 -21.19 -21.09 24.30
C ARG A 138 -22.22 -20.73 23.24
N GLN A 139 -22.29 -19.47 22.82
CA GLN A 139 -23.39 -18.98 21.98
C GLN A 139 -23.08 -19.17 20.50
N LYS A 140 -24.02 -19.84 19.82
CA LYS A 140 -24.11 -19.89 18.36
C LYS A 140 -25.55 -19.60 17.94
N LEU A 141 -25.72 -18.85 16.86
CA LEU A 141 -27.03 -18.43 16.32
C LEU A 141 -27.07 -18.71 14.82
N VAL A 142 -28.21 -19.18 14.32
CA VAL A 142 -28.43 -19.48 12.91
C VAL A 142 -29.56 -18.61 12.36
N TYR A 143 -29.32 -17.96 11.24
CA TYR A 143 -30.28 -17.13 10.52
C TYR A 143 -30.61 -17.79 9.18
N ILE A 144 -31.89 -17.90 8.84
CA ILE A 144 -32.35 -18.38 7.54
C ILE A 144 -32.40 -17.20 6.58
N MET A 145 -31.85 -17.40 5.39
CA MET A 145 -31.81 -16.41 4.32
C MET A 145 -32.81 -16.81 3.24
N ASN A 146 -33.75 -15.92 2.94
CA ASN A 146 -34.77 -16.11 1.92
C ASN A 146 -34.86 -14.91 1.00
N ARG A 147 -35.61 -15.06 -0.09
CA ARG A 147 -35.98 -13.95 -0.99
C ARG A 147 -37.49 -13.74 -0.95
N ASP A 148 -37.93 -12.49 -0.98
CA ASP A 148 -39.33 -12.15 -1.15
C ASP A 148 -39.77 -12.24 -2.64
N ALA A 149 -41.02 -11.88 -2.93
CA ALA A 149 -41.56 -11.87 -4.29
C ALA A 149 -40.89 -10.81 -5.20
N GLU A 150 -40.29 -9.78 -4.62
CA GLU A 150 -39.55 -8.72 -5.31
C GLU A 150 -38.07 -9.06 -5.47
N SER A 151 -37.65 -10.26 -5.04
CA SER A 151 -36.25 -10.73 -5.03
C SER A 151 -35.33 -10.00 -4.05
N HIS A 152 -35.87 -9.28 -3.08
CA HIS A 152 -35.09 -8.74 -1.98
C HIS A 152 -34.73 -9.82 -0.98
N LEU A 153 -33.51 -9.76 -0.45
CA LEU A 153 -33.06 -10.62 0.63
C LEU A 153 -33.92 -10.36 1.87
N THR A 154 -34.30 -11.42 2.58
CA THR A 154 -34.99 -11.40 3.87
C THR A 154 -34.27 -12.33 4.85
N ILE A 155 -34.24 -11.94 6.13
CA ILE A 155 -33.59 -12.67 7.21
C ILE A 155 -34.62 -13.12 8.25
N SER A 156 -34.52 -14.37 8.72
CA SER A 156 -35.40 -14.88 9.78
C SER A 156 -34.98 -14.38 11.17
N SER A 157 -35.83 -14.62 12.17
CA SER A 157 -35.39 -14.59 13.57
C SER A 157 -34.27 -15.62 13.82
N PRO A 158 -33.35 -15.35 14.75
CA PRO A 158 -32.24 -16.25 15.04
C PRO A 158 -32.74 -17.53 15.73
N LEU A 159 -32.18 -18.66 15.30
CA LEU A 159 -32.33 -19.96 15.96
C LEU A 159 -31.11 -20.22 16.84
N GLU A 160 -31.35 -20.66 18.07
CA GLU A 160 -30.29 -20.86 19.07
C GLU A 160 -29.67 -22.26 18.98
N ALA A 161 -28.34 -22.32 18.97
CA ALA A 161 -27.54 -23.55 19.04
C ALA A 161 -26.52 -23.44 20.18
N HIS A 162 -27.00 -23.12 21.39
CA HIS A 162 -26.17 -22.85 22.56
C HIS A 162 -25.70 -24.13 23.26
N LYS A 163 -24.44 -24.17 23.69
CA LYS A 163 -23.89 -25.28 24.49
C LYS A 163 -22.96 -24.73 25.58
N GLN A 164 -23.25 -25.01 26.84
CA GLN A 164 -22.45 -24.51 27.97
C GLN A 164 -21.08 -25.19 28.03
N TYR A 165 -20.08 -24.50 28.60
CA TYR A 165 -18.70 -24.98 28.81
C TYR A 165 -17.97 -25.45 27.55
N THR A 166 -18.37 -24.95 26.37
CA THR A 166 -17.78 -25.35 25.10
C THR A 166 -17.09 -24.18 24.42
N LEU A 167 -15.80 -24.36 24.14
CA LEU A 167 -14.98 -23.49 23.32
C LEU A 167 -15.10 -23.89 21.84
N CYS A 168 -15.23 -22.91 20.95
CA CYS A 168 -15.21 -23.10 19.51
C CYS A 168 -13.86 -22.63 18.94
N TYR A 169 -13.22 -23.48 18.13
CA TYR A 169 -11.92 -23.18 17.49
C TYR A 169 -12.07 -22.78 16.02
N SER A 170 -12.97 -23.44 15.30
CA SER A 170 -13.23 -23.24 13.87
C SER A 170 -14.67 -23.60 13.55
N MET A 171 -15.24 -22.97 12.51
CA MET A 171 -16.62 -23.18 12.06
C MET A 171 -16.69 -23.05 10.55
N CYS A 172 -17.33 -24.02 9.87
CA CYS A 172 -17.57 -23.97 8.43
C CYS A 172 -18.96 -24.51 8.07
N GLY A 173 -19.50 -24.08 6.92
CA GLY A 173 -20.72 -24.62 6.35
C GLY A 173 -20.39 -25.79 5.43
N ILE A 174 -21.19 -26.86 5.49
CA ILE A 174 -20.99 -28.06 4.69
C ILE A 174 -21.83 -27.97 3.43
N ASP A 175 -21.24 -28.29 2.28
CA ASP A 175 -21.97 -28.35 1.01
C ASP A 175 -22.77 -29.65 0.95
N VAL A 176 -24.02 -29.59 1.38
CA VAL A 176 -24.98 -30.72 1.35
C VAL A 176 -25.98 -30.57 0.20
N GLU A 177 -25.62 -29.83 -0.84
CA GLU A 177 -26.53 -29.39 -1.91
C GLU A 177 -27.82 -28.76 -1.40
N TYR A 178 -28.93 -29.51 -1.44
CA TYR A 178 -30.27 -29.06 -1.09
C TYR A 178 -30.85 -29.80 0.11
N GLU A 179 -30.09 -30.70 0.75
CA GLU A 179 -30.43 -31.27 2.04
C GLU A 179 -30.40 -30.20 3.15
N ASN A 180 -30.84 -30.56 4.35
CA ASN A 180 -30.85 -29.65 5.50
C ASN A 180 -29.47 -29.03 5.75
N PRO A 181 -29.34 -27.68 5.75
CA PRO A 181 -28.06 -27.00 5.95
C PRO A 181 -27.33 -27.51 7.20
N THR A 182 -26.07 -27.90 7.04
CA THR A 182 -25.25 -28.44 8.13
C THR A 182 -24.00 -27.60 8.34
N PHE A 183 -23.65 -27.35 9.59
CA PHE A 183 -22.45 -26.59 10.00
C PHE A 183 -21.54 -27.46 10.86
N ALA A 184 -20.26 -27.55 10.50
CA ALA A 184 -19.24 -28.23 11.28
C ALA A 184 -18.50 -27.23 12.19
N CYS A 185 -18.30 -27.61 13.45
CA CYS A 185 -17.55 -26.83 14.44
C CYS A 185 -16.51 -27.71 15.14
N LEU A 186 -15.31 -27.16 15.36
CA LEU A 186 -14.31 -27.74 16.26
C LEU A 186 -14.57 -27.25 17.70
N GLU A 187 -14.93 -28.17 18.58
CA GLU A 187 -15.39 -27.88 19.93
C GLU A 187 -14.51 -28.54 21.00
N TYR A 188 -14.27 -27.85 22.11
CA TYR A 188 -13.60 -28.39 23.29
C TYR A 188 -14.45 -28.12 24.53
N ASP A 189 -14.80 -29.18 25.26
CA ASP A 189 -15.56 -29.10 26.51
C ASP A 189 -14.59 -28.98 27.69
N TYR A 190 -14.74 -27.95 28.52
CA TYR A 190 -13.87 -27.74 29.68
C TYR A 190 -14.58 -27.93 31.02
N GLU A 191 -15.83 -28.41 31.04
CA GLU A 191 -16.63 -28.59 32.27
C GLU A 191 -15.92 -29.50 33.28
N ASP A 192 -15.44 -30.66 32.83
CA ASP A 192 -14.73 -31.61 33.70
C ASP A 192 -13.35 -31.07 34.13
N GLY A 193 -12.70 -30.28 33.28
CA GLY A 193 -11.40 -29.68 33.56
C GLY A 193 -11.44 -28.65 34.69
N ASP A 194 -12.48 -27.81 34.72
CA ASP A 194 -12.66 -26.81 35.78
C ASP A 194 -13.02 -27.43 37.13
N ASN A 195 -13.66 -28.60 37.12
CA ASN A 195 -14.09 -29.32 38.32
C ASN A 195 -13.02 -30.29 38.87
N ASP A 196 -11.87 -30.46 38.21
CA ASP A 196 -10.79 -31.36 38.61
C ASP A 196 -9.52 -30.61 39.07
N PRO A 197 -9.30 -30.46 40.39
CA PRO A 197 -8.08 -29.83 40.92
C PRO A 197 -6.78 -30.58 40.61
N THR A 198 -6.84 -31.84 40.17
CA THR A 198 -5.65 -32.64 39.85
C THR A 198 -5.07 -32.31 38.47
N GLY A 199 -5.90 -31.77 37.57
CA GLY A 199 -5.51 -31.45 36.18
C GLY A 199 -5.42 -32.68 35.26
N ASP A 200 -5.89 -33.86 35.69
CA ASP A 200 -5.89 -35.06 34.88
C ASP A 200 -7.03 -35.04 33.85
N ALA A 201 -8.17 -34.43 34.18
CA ALA A 201 -9.28 -34.24 33.25
C ALA A 201 -8.85 -33.45 32.01
N VAL A 202 -8.16 -32.32 32.20
CA VAL A 202 -7.66 -31.46 31.10
C VAL A 202 -6.77 -32.22 30.12
N LYS A 203 -5.94 -33.15 30.61
CA LYS A 203 -5.04 -33.98 29.78
C LYS A 203 -5.78 -35.06 28.99
N LYS A 204 -6.91 -35.54 29.50
CA LYS A 204 -7.71 -36.60 28.88
C LYS A 204 -8.75 -36.07 27.90
N THR A 205 -9.22 -34.85 28.11
CA THR A 205 -10.26 -34.27 27.26
C THR A 205 -9.74 -34.01 25.86
N GLN A 206 -10.43 -34.58 24.88
CA GLN A 206 -10.13 -34.42 23.46
C GLN A 206 -11.02 -33.36 22.83
N GLN A 207 -10.52 -32.71 21.78
CA GLN A 207 -11.33 -31.86 20.93
C GLN A 207 -12.31 -32.72 20.13
N THR A 208 -13.52 -32.20 19.88
CA THR A 208 -14.58 -32.89 19.16
C THR A 208 -14.96 -32.13 17.89
N LEU A 209 -15.14 -32.84 16.78
CA LEU A 209 -15.75 -32.32 15.57
C LEU A 209 -17.26 -32.51 15.66
N THR A 210 -18.01 -31.43 15.57
CA THR A 210 -19.46 -31.41 15.85
C THR A 210 -20.26 -30.85 14.69
N PHE A 211 -21.39 -31.49 14.37
CA PHE A 211 -22.25 -31.14 13.24
C PHE A 211 -23.59 -30.63 13.76
N TYR A 212 -23.91 -29.39 13.40
CA TYR A 212 -25.20 -28.76 13.67
C TYR A 212 -26.03 -28.77 12.40
N GLU A 213 -27.16 -29.47 12.42
CA GLU A 213 -28.10 -29.53 11.29
C GLU A 213 -29.26 -28.58 11.55
N LEU A 214 -29.57 -27.74 10.57
CA LEU A 214 -30.74 -26.89 10.54
C LEU A 214 -31.87 -27.63 9.82
N ASP A 215 -32.88 -28.06 10.57
CA ASP A 215 -34.08 -28.63 9.98
C ASP A 215 -34.99 -27.48 9.50
N LEU A 216 -35.07 -27.30 8.18
CA LEU A 216 -35.88 -26.24 7.56
C LEU A 216 -37.39 -26.48 7.72
N GLY A 217 -37.83 -27.73 7.89
CA GLY A 217 -39.23 -28.09 8.09
C GLY A 217 -39.70 -27.86 9.52
N LEU A 218 -38.86 -28.24 10.49
CA LEU A 218 -39.15 -28.07 11.93
C LEU A 218 -38.66 -26.72 12.49
N ASN A 219 -37.89 -25.94 11.71
CA ASN A 219 -37.37 -24.62 12.06
C ASN A 219 -36.59 -24.60 13.39
N HIS A 220 -35.69 -25.56 13.58
CA HIS A 220 -34.80 -25.63 14.74
C HIS A 220 -33.45 -26.24 14.36
N VAL A 221 -32.44 -25.99 15.18
CA VAL A 221 -31.07 -26.49 14.97
C VAL A 221 -30.81 -27.62 15.97
N VAL A 222 -30.31 -28.75 15.48
CA VAL A 222 -29.95 -29.90 16.32
C VAL A 222 -28.46 -30.20 16.21
N ARG A 223 -27.84 -30.61 17.31
CA ARG A 223 -26.50 -31.19 17.28
C ARG A 223 -26.63 -32.66 16.88
N LYS A 224 -26.33 -32.96 15.60
CA LYS A 224 -26.58 -34.26 14.99
C LYS A 224 -25.47 -35.28 15.29
N TYR A 225 -24.22 -34.86 15.10
CA TYR A 225 -23.04 -35.70 15.30
C TYR A 225 -21.98 -34.97 16.14
N ALA A 226 -21.19 -35.75 16.87
CA ALA A 226 -20.06 -35.28 17.65
C ALA A 226 -19.04 -36.40 17.77
N GLU A 227 -17.87 -36.23 17.16
CA GLU A 227 -16.82 -37.24 17.13
C GLU A 227 -15.52 -36.68 17.73
N PRO A 228 -14.86 -37.40 18.65
CA PRO A 228 -13.59 -36.97 19.21
C PRO A 228 -12.46 -37.10 18.18
N LEU A 229 -11.61 -36.09 18.12
CA LEU A 229 -10.41 -36.09 17.27
C LEU A 229 -9.24 -36.74 18.03
N ALA A 230 -8.42 -37.49 17.30
CA ALA A 230 -7.18 -38.05 17.85
C ALA A 230 -6.15 -36.96 18.16
N GLU A 231 -6.07 -35.93 17.32
CA GLU A 231 -5.17 -34.79 17.45
C GLU A 231 -5.96 -33.48 17.37
N PRO A 232 -5.53 -32.43 18.08
CA PRO A 232 -6.22 -31.13 18.03
C PRO A 232 -6.05 -30.46 16.67
N GLY A 233 -7.16 -30.10 16.04
CA GLY A 233 -7.23 -29.30 14.82
C GLY A 233 -7.42 -27.80 15.10
N ASN A 234 -6.93 -26.97 14.18
CA ASN A 234 -7.03 -25.51 14.26
C ASN A 234 -7.94 -24.88 13.18
N LEU A 235 -8.11 -25.52 12.02
CA LEU A 235 -8.87 -24.99 10.88
C LEU A 235 -9.76 -26.09 10.26
N LEU A 236 -10.92 -25.69 9.71
CA LEU A 236 -11.78 -26.57 8.91
C LEU A 236 -11.90 -25.99 7.50
N ILE A 237 -11.88 -26.86 6.48
CA ILE A 237 -12.00 -26.48 5.08
C ILE A 237 -13.28 -27.12 4.52
N PRO A 238 -14.22 -26.33 3.95
CA PRO A 238 -15.43 -26.89 3.35
C PRO A 238 -15.10 -27.61 2.03
N VAL A 239 -15.44 -28.90 1.96
CA VAL A 239 -15.31 -29.73 0.75
C VAL A 239 -16.58 -29.59 -0.10
N PRO A 240 -16.48 -29.33 -1.41
CA PRO A 240 -17.64 -29.31 -2.31
C PRO A 240 -18.41 -30.63 -2.28
N GLY A 241 -19.74 -30.54 -2.35
CA GLY A 241 -20.62 -31.69 -2.19
C GLY A 241 -21.60 -31.91 -3.33
N GLY A 242 -22.24 -33.07 -3.32
CA GLY A 242 -23.25 -33.48 -4.29
C GLY A 242 -22.66 -33.93 -5.61
N ASN A 243 -23.17 -33.39 -6.73
CA ASN A 243 -22.68 -33.75 -8.07
C ASN A 243 -21.25 -33.24 -8.35
N GLU A 244 -20.72 -32.38 -7.48
CA GLU A 244 -19.45 -31.67 -7.69
C GLU A 244 -18.34 -32.17 -6.76
N GLY A 245 -18.65 -33.06 -5.81
CA GLY A 245 -17.68 -33.62 -4.86
C GLY A 245 -18.35 -34.45 -3.76
N PRO A 246 -17.55 -35.15 -2.93
CA PRO A 246 -18.03 -36.12 -1.95
C PRO A 246 -18.72 -35.50 -0.75
N SER A 247 -18.74 -34.15 -0.63
CA SER A 247 -19.12 -33.42 0.59
C SER A 247 -18.21 -33.77 1.77
N GLY A 248 -18.44 -33.14 2.92
CA GLY A 248 -17.78 -33.49 4.18
C GLY A 248 -18.40 -34.74 4.83
N ASN A 249 -18.77 -35.74 4.03
CA ASN A 249 -19.70 -36.78 4.43
C ASN A 249 -19.02 -37.77 5.41
N LEU A 250 -19.58 -37.86 6.61
CA LEU A 250 -19.25 -38.88 7.61
C LEU A 250 -20.22 -40.05 7.47
N GLY A 251 -19.82 -41.02 6.66
CA GLY A 251 -20.32 -42.39 6.80
C GLY A 251 -19.50 -43.14 7.86
N ASP A 252 -19.81 -44.44 8.06
CA ASP A 252 -19.07 -45.40 8.90
C ASP A 252 -17.69 -45.75 8.28
N GLN A 253 -16.95 -44.73 7.86
CA GLN A 253 -15.70 -44.81 7.10
C GLN A 253 -14.50 -44.59 8.01
N PRO A 254 -13.36 -45.24 7.74
CA PRO A 254 -12.13 -44.94 8.45
C PRO A 254 -11.62 -43.53 8.09
N ASP A 255 -11.18 -42.78 9.10
CA ASP A 255 -10.51 -41.49 8.91
C ASP A 255 -9.34 -41.59 7.92
N ILE A 256 -9.33 -40.72 6.92
CA ILE A 256 -8.17 -40.58 6.01
C ILE A 256 -7.27 -39.47 6.55
N ARG A 257 -6.00 -39.80 6.79
CA ARG A 257 -5.00 -38.88 7.34
C ARG A 257 -3.77 -38.85 6.43
N CYS A 258 -3.20 -37.66 6.26
CA CYS A 258 -1.93 -37.48 5.58
C CYS A 258 -1.07 -36.52 6.42
N PRO A 259 0.17 -36.88 6.77
CA PRO A 259 1.07 -35.99 7.49
C PRO A 259 1.46 -34.80 6.61
N ILE A 260 1.65 -33.63 7.24
CA ILE A 260 2.10 -32.43 6.53
C ILE A 260 3.57 -32.63 6.13
N PRO A 261 3.92 -32.54 4.82
CA PRO A 261 5.30 -32.65 4.38
C PRO A 261 6.20 -31.58 5.01
N ARG A 262 7.45 -31.90 5.30
CA ARG A 262 8.47 -30.98 5.83
C ARG A 262 9.54 -30.65 4.80
N ARG A 263 10.18 -29.49 4.93
CA ARG A 263 11.32 -29.11 4.09
C ARG A 263 12.50 -30.04 4.36
N ARG A 264 13.21 -30.45 3.31
CA ARG A 264 14.47 -31.20 3.45
C ARG A 264 15.52 -30.33 4.15
N ASN A 265 16.22 -30.92 5.12
CA ASN A 265 17.34 -30.32 5.83
C ASN A 265 17.02 -28.94 6.44
N ASP A 266 15.82 -28.81 7.00
CA ASP A 266 15.40 -27.56 7.64
C ASP A 266 16.24 -27.27 8.88
N LEU A 267 16.57 -25.98 9.10
CA LEU A 267 17.33 -25.51 10.25
C LEU A 267 16.42 -25.22 11.46
N ASP A 268 15.11 -25.34 11.26
CA ASP A 268 14.09 -25.23 12.30
C ASP A 268 14.31 -26.26 13.42
N ASP A 269 13.78 -25.95 14.60
CA ASP A 269 13.80 -26.87 15.73
C ASP A 269 12.98 -28.14 15.43
N PRO A 270 13.56 -29.36 15.47
CA PRO A 270 12.85 -30.59 15.08
C PRO A 270 11.58 -30.86 15.89
N ASP A 271 11.57 -30.46 17.17
CA ASP A 271 10.47 -30.63 18.12
C ASP A 271 9.28 -29.68 17.83
N ARG A 272 9.45 -28.72 16.92
CA ARG A 272 8.39 -27.80 16.53
C ARG A 272 7.39 -28.50 15.60
N SER A 273 6.10 -28.37 15.91
CA SER A 273 5.02 -28.80 15.01
C SER A 273 4.72 -27.72 13.96
N LEU A 274 4.31 -28.16 12.77
CA LEU A 274 3.94 -27.30 11.65
C LEU A 274 2.41 -27.20 11.59
N LEU A 275 1.89 -25.98 11.41
CA LEU A 275 0.45 -25.71 11.35
C LEU A 275 0.05 -25.14 9.99
N ILE A 276 -1.20 -25.41 9.57
CA ILE A 276 -1.85 -24.76 8.44
C ILE A 276 -2.49 -23.46 8.92
N ILE A 277 -2.15 -22.33 8.29
CA ILE A 277 -2.60 -21.00 8.73
C ILE A 277 -3.79 -20.47 7.94
N CYS A 278 -3.92 -20.85 6.67
CA CYS A 278 -5.04 -20.48 5.83
C CYS A 278 -5.23 -21.48 4.68
N ALA A 279 -6.39 -21.42 4.05
CA ALA A 279 -6.73 -22.25 2.90
C ALA A 279 -7.60 -21.47 1.91
N ALA A 280 -7.49 -21.83 0.64
CA ALA A 280 -8.40 -21.40 -0.42
C ALA A 280 -8.95 -22.61 -1.17
N THR A 281 -10.26 -22.59 -1.41
CA THR A 281 -10.94 -23.61 -2.21
C THR A 281 -11.16 -23.06 -3.62
N HIS A 282 -10.67 -23.77 -4.63
CA HIS A 282 -11.01 -23.47 -6.02
C HIS A 282 -11.88 -24.57 -6.60
N LYS A 283 -12.92 -24.13 -7.31
CA LYS A 283 -13.92 -25.01 -7.89
C LYS A 283 -14.14 -24.64 -9.35
N THR A 284 -14.00 -25.64 -10.20
CA THR A 284 -14.40 -25.61 -11.61
C THR A 284 -15.51 -26.63 -11.86
N LYS A 285 -16.06 -26.69 -13.07
CA LYS A 285 -17.12 -27.66 -13.40
C LYS A 285 -16.65 -29.12 -13.41
N LEU A 286 -15.34 -29.36 -13.59
CA LEU A 286 -14.76 -30.69 -13.78
C LEU A 286 -13.91 -31.15 -12.61
N MET A 287 -13.33 -30.22 -11.85
CA MET A 287 -12.43 -30.52 -10.75
C MET A 287 -12.50 -29.45 -9.67
N TYR A 288 -12.16 -29.85 -8.45
CA TYR A 288 -11.91 -28.96 -7.33
C TYR A 288 -10.54 -29.29 -6.74
N PHE A 289 -9.91 -28.28 -6.14
CA PHE A 289 -8.67 -28.47 -5.38
C PHE A 289 -8.58 -27.40 -4.29
N PHE A 290 -7.71 -27.66 -3.33
CA PHE A 290 -7.44 -26.73 -2.23
C PHE A 290 -6.00 -26.26 -2.31
N LEU A 291 -5.76 -24.99 -2.03
CA LEU A 291 -4.44 -24.48 -1.70
C LEU A 291 -4.41 -24.24 -0.20
N VAL A 292 -3.55 -24.97 0.50
CA VAL A 292 -3.36 -24.84 1.96
C VAL A 292 -1.97 -24.28 2.24
N GLN A 293 -1.87 -23.30 3.13
CA GLN A 293 -0.59 -22.66 3.45
C GLN A 293 -0.11 -23.03 4.85
N THR A 294 1.17 -23.38 5.00
CA THR A 294 1.81 -23.63 6.29
C THR A 294 2.31 -22.32 6.94
N GLU A 295 2.67 -22.37 8.22
CA GLU A 295 3.26 -21.24 8.94
C GLU A 295 4.66 -20.78 8.43
N GLN A 296 5.27 -21.53 7.52
CA GLN A 296 6.50 -21.14 6.81
C GLN A 296 6.21 -20.43 5.47
N GLY A 297 4.93 -20.39 5.05
CA GLY A 297 4.49 -19.77 3.81
C GLY A 297 4.35 -20.73 2.63
N ASP A 298 4.62 -22.02 2.83
CA ASP A 298 4.56 -23.03 1.77
C ASP A 298 3.11 -23.38 1.44
N ILE A 299 2.76 -23.26 0.17
CA ILE A 299 1.46 -23.65 -0.35
C ILE A 299 1.54 -25.09 -0.85
N PHE A 300 0.58 -25.90 -0.41
CA PHE A 300 0.34 -27.22 -0.95
C PHE A 300 -0.97 -27.26 -1.72
N LYS A 301 -0.95 -27.87 -2.89
CA LYS A 301 -2.15 -28.28 -3.62
C LYS A 301 -2.62 -29.60 -3.01
N VAL A 302 -3.83 -29.59 -2.46
CA VAL A 302 -4.49 -30.79 -1.93
C VAL A 302 -5.62 -31.17 -2.88
N THR A 303 -5.61 -32.44 -3.29
CA THR A 303 -6.65 -33.07 -4.12
C THR A 303 -7.17 -34.31 -3.42
N LEU A 304 -8.47 -34.57 -3.59
CA LEU A 304 -9.13 -35.74 -3.04
C LEU A 304 -9.50 -36.65 -4.20
N GLU A 305 -9.01 -37.89 -4.19
CA GLU A 305 -9.45 -38.89 -5.13
C GLU A 305 -10.64 -39.65 -4.57
N THR A 306 -11.73 -39.66 -5.32
CA THR A 306 -12.99 -40.28 -4.93
C THR A 306 -13.28 -41.49 -5.80
N ASP A 307 -13.63 -42.61 -5.16
CA ASP A 307 -14.24 -43.75 -5.83
C ASP A 307 -15.74 -43.72 -5.53
N LYS A 308 -16.55 -43.42 -6.56
CA LYS A 308 -17.98 -43.09 -6.43
C LYS A 308 -18.19 -41.90 -5.47
N ASP A 309 -18.92 -42.10 -4.39
CA ASP A 309 -19.22 -41.07 -3.38
C ASP A 309 -18.26 -41.12 -2.17
N LEU A 310 -17.23 -41.95 -2.22
CA LEU A 310 -16.32 -42.19 -1.10
C LEU A 310 -14.92 -41.64 -1.41
N VAL A 311 -14.33 -40.90 -0.46
CA VAL A 311 -12.94 -40.47 -0.57
C VAL A 311 -12.05 -41.68 -0.38
N SER A 312 -11.13 -41.89 -1.32
CA SER A 312 -10.30 -43.08 -1.39
C SER A 312 -8.84 -42.78 -1.02
N GLU A 313 -8.36 -41.58 -1.32
CA GLU A 313 -7.07 -41.05 -0.87
C GLU A 313 -7.02 -39.52 -0.93
N MET A 314 -6.21 -38.94 -0.06
CA MET A 314 -5.82 -37.53 -0.08
C MET A 314 -4.41 -37.39 -0.62
N LYS A 315 -4.27 -36.58 -1.67
CA LYS A 315 -3.00 -36.26 -2.32
C LYS A 315 -2.56 -34.85 -1.98
N VAL A 316 -1.30 -34.71 -1.62
CA VAL A 316 -0.68 -33.44 -1.21
C VAL A 316 0.57 -33.24 -2.07
N LYS A 317 0.61 -32.11 -2.77
CA LYS A 317 1.73 -31.73 -3.63
C LYS A 317 2.19 -30.32 -3.31
N TYR A 318 3.49 -30.11 -3.19
CA TYR A 318 4.04 -28.78 -2.97
C TYR A 318 3.80 -27.91 -4.22
N PHE A 319 3.28 -26.69 -4.03
CA PHE A 319 2.84 -25.83 -5.12
C PHE A 319 3.83 -24.68 -5.36
N ASP A 320 4.04 -23.82 -4.36
CA ASP A 320 5.02 -22.73 -4.34
C ASP A 320 5.08 -22.12 -2.93
N THR A 321 6.09 -21.28 -2.63
CA THR A 321 6.19 -20.55 -1.35
C THR A 321 5.84 -19.08 -1.55
N VAL A 322 4.94 -18.55 -0.72
CA VAL A 322 4.56 -17.12 -0.69
C VAL A 322 4.60 -16.61 0.77
N PRO A 323 4.51 -15.29 1.03
CA PRO A 323 4.41 -14.80 2.39
C PRO A 323 3.26 -15.43 3.19
N PRO A 324 3.44 -15.75 4.49
CA PRO A 324 2.35 -16.20 5.35
C PRO A 324 1.16 -15.24 5.28
N ALA A 325 -0.03 -15.78 5.04
CA ALA A 325 -1.23 -15.00 4.75
C ALA A 325 -2.36 -15.26 5.76
N ASN A 326 -3.12 -14.20 6.06
CA ASN A 326 -4.37 -14.28 6.80
C ASN A 326 -5.49 -14.88 5.94
N ALA A 327 -5.44 -14.65 4.62
CA ALA A 327 -6.41 -15.17 3.67
C ALA A 327 -5.80 -15.33 2.27
N LEU A 328 -6.25 -16.35 1.56
CA LEU A 328 -5.95 -16.61 0.14
C LEU A 328 -7.24 -16.52 -0.66
N CYS A 329 -7.21 -15.87 -1.82
CA CYS A 329 -8.37 -15.73 -2.71
C CYS A 329 -7.99 -16.14 -4.13
N ILE A 330 -8.60 -17.22 -4.64
CA ILE A 330 -8.36 -17.71 -6.00
C ILE A 330 -9.45 -17.17 -6.93
N LEU A 331 -9.05 -16.28 -7.83
CA LEU A 331 -9.93 -15.67 -8.83
C LEU A 331 -10.06 -16.56 -10.07
N LYS A 332 -11.26 -16.60 -10.65
CA LYS A 332 -11.59 -17.34 -11.89
C LYS A 332 -10.80 -16.87 -13.11
N THR A 333 -10.25 -15.66 -13.06
CA THR A 333 -9.38 -15.08 -14.08
C THR A 333 -7.95 -15.62 -14.03
N GLY A 334 -7.65 -16.57 -13.13
CA GLY A 334 -6.34 -17.20 -13.01
C GLY A 334 -5.37 -16.41 -12.12
N PHE A 335 -5.87 -15.66 -11.15
CA PHE A 335 -5.06 -14.92 -10.18
C PHE A 335 -5.24 -15.47 -8.77
N LEU A 336 -4.16 -15.44 -7.99
CA LEU A 336 -4.14 -15.72 -6.56
C LEU A 336 -3.78 -14.44 -5.80
N PHE A 337 -4.73 -13.93 -5.03
CA PHE A 337 -4.49 -12.82 -4.11
C PHE A 337 -4.09 -13.35 -2.73
N VAL A 338 -2.96 -12.85 -2.22
CA VAL A 338 -2.35 -13.27 -0.95
C VAL A 338 -2.38 -12.09 0.02
N ALA A 339 -3.31 -12.15 0.98
CA ALA A 339 -3.41 -11.17 2.05
C ALA A 339 -2.42 -11.52 3.18
N SER A 340 -1.16 -11.13 3.01
CA SER A 340 -0.09 -11.34 4.00
C SER A 340 -0.49 -10.91 5.41
N GLU A 341 -0.10 -11.69 6.44
CA GLU A 341 -0.34 -11.34 7.85
C GLU A 341 0.33 -10.01 8.25
N PHE A 342 1.53 -9.79 7.69
CA PHE A 342 2.40 -8.66 7.91
C PHE A 342 3.14 -8.31 6.61
N GLY A 343 3.47 -7.04 6.41
CA GLY A 343 4.10 -6.55 5.18
C GLY A 343 3.10 -6.40 4.04
N ASN A 344 3.63 -6.22 2.83
CA ASN A 344 2.86 -5.99 1.62
C ASN A 344 1.98 -7.20 1.27
N HIS A 345 0.84 -6.95 0.63
CA HIS A 345 -0.04 -7.99 0.11
C HIS A 345 0.30 -8.22 -1.36
N GLU A 346 0.27 -9.47 -1.82
CA GLU A 346 0.81 -9.83 -3.12
C GLU A 346 -0.29 -10.39 -4.03
N LEU A 347 -0.20 -10.09 -5.32
CA LEU A 347 -1.04 -10.68 -6.35
C LEU A 347 -0.15 -11.50 -7.30
N TYR A 348 -0.54 -12.76 -7.48
CA TYR A 348 0.13 -13.68 -8.38
C TYR A 348 -0.82 -14.12 -9.50
N GLN A 349 -0.26 -14.38 -10.69
CA GLN A 349 -0.95 -15.10 -11.76
C GLN A 349 -0.60 -16.59 -11.68
N ILE A 350 -1.60 -17.44 -11.82
CA ILE A 350 -1.44 -18.90 -11.85
C ILE A 350 -1.08 -19.30 -13.28
N SER A 351 0.19 -19.64 -13.51
CA SER A 351 0.71 -20.07 -14.82
C SER A 351 0.46 -21.56 -15.08
N ASN A 352 0.62 -22.39 -14.06
CA ASN A 352 0.39 -23.83 -14.11
C ASN A 352 -0.37 -24.25 -12.83
N LEU A 353 -1.20 -25.29 -12.94
CA LEU A 353 -1.93 -25.91 -11.82
C LEU A 353 -1.08 -26.98 -11.09
N GLY A 354 0.24 -26.98 -11.28
CA GLY A 354 1.15 -27.93 -10.62
C GLY A 354 1.04 -29.35 -11.15
N GLU A 355 0.76 -29.52 -12.45
CA GLU A 355 0.63 -30.83 -13.10
C GLU A 355 1.98 -31.44 -13.53
N ASP A 356 3.11 -30.80 -13.25
CA ASP A 356 4.42 -31.31 -13.66
C ASP A 356 4.81 -32.61 -12.92
N ASP A 357 5.14 -33.67 -13.66
CA ASP A 357 5.46 -35.01 -13.13
C ASP A 357 6.80 -35.08 -12.36
N GLU A 358 7.62 -34.03 -12.41
CA GLU A 358 8.94 -34.01 -11.76
C GLU A 358 8.88 -33.85 -10.23
N GLU A 359 7.71 -33.47 -9.69
CA GLU A 359 7.54 -33.25 -8.25
C GLU A 359 6.83 -34.40 -7.57
N ASN A 360 7.37 -34.76 -6.39
CA ASN A 360 6.80 -35.80 -5.56
C ASN A 360 5.38 -35.43 -5.13
N GLU A 361 4.42 -36.24 -5.54
CA GLU A 361 3.06 -36.24 -5.02
C GLU A 361 3.00 -37.21 -3.84
N PHE A 362 2.54 -36.72 -2.68
CA PHE A 362 2.42 -37.53 -1.47
C PHE A 362 0.96 -37.98 -1.30
N SER A 363 0.73 -39.28 -1.07
CA SER A 363 -0.60 -39.83 -0.84
C SER A 363 -0.74 -40.39 0.57
N SER A 364 -1.93 -40.22 1.16
CA SER A 364 -2.35 -40.89 2.40
C SER A 364 -2.25 -42.43 2.36
N ARG A 365 -2.12 -43.06 1.19
CA ARG A 365 -1.95 -44.53 1.06
C ARG A 365 -0.51 -45.00 1.21
N MET A 366 0.46 -44.09 1.11
CA MET A 366 1.86 -44.46 1.29
C MET A 366 2.10 -44.78 2.76
N GLN A 367 2.59 -45.99 3.04
CA GLN A 367 2.88 -46.44 4.40
C GLN A 367 4.18 -45.77 4.88
N LEU A 368 4.07 -44.97 5.94
CA LEU A 368 5.21 -44.40 6.66
C LEU A 368 5.35 -45.14 8.01
N GLU A 369 6.59 -45.27 8.50
CA GLU A 369 6.82 -45.77 9.85
C GLU A 369 6.38 -44.73 10.90
N GLU A 370 6.11 -45.19 12.12
CA GLU A 370 5.60 -44.34 13.21
C GLU A 370 6.67 -43.29 13.60
N GLY A 371 6.42 -42.02 13.27
CA GLY A 371 7.34 -40.91 13.49
C GLY A 371 8.03 -40.36 12.23
N GLU A 372 7.82 -40.99 11.07
CA GLU A 372 8.33 -40.48 9.78
C GLU A 372 7.35 -39.50 9.11
N THR A 373 7.90 -38.63 8.25
CA THR A 373 7.12 -37.66 7.46
C THR A 373 7.69 -37.53 6.05
N PHE A 374 6.88 -37.00 5.14
CA PHE A 374 7.31 -36.71 3.77
C PHE A 374 8.23 -35.50 3.72
N PHE A 375 9.22 -35.52 2.82
CA PHE A 375 10.16 -34.42 2.64
C PHE A 375 10.19 -33.89 1.20
N TYR A 376 10.18 -32.55 1.06
CA TYR A 376 10.29 -31.85 -0.23
C TYR A 376 11.41 -30.80 -0.23
N GLY A 377 11.91 -30.47 -1.42
CA GLY A 377 12.87 -29.37 -1.62
C GLY A 377 12.16 -28.07 -1.95
N VAL A 378 12.60 -26.96 -1.33
CA VAL A 378 12.12 -25.62 -1.68
C VAL A 378 12.70 -25.16 -3.02
N ARG A 379 11.93 -24.36 -3.77
CA ARG A 379 12.34 -23.79 -5.06
C ARG A 379 11.72 -22.40 -5.28
N PRO A 380 12.30 -21.56 -6.17
CA PRO A 380 11.66 -20.34 -6.64
C PRO A 380 10.29 -20.60 -7.29
N LEU A 381 9.50 -19.55 -7.43
CA LEU A 381 8.16 -19.61 -8.00
C LEU A 381 8.16 -20.23 -9.40
N LYS A 382 7.36 -21.28 -9.59
CA LYS A 382 7.21 -21.97 -10.88
C LYS A 382 5.75 -22.03 -11.34
N CYS A 383 4.82 -22.25 -10.41
CA CYS A 383 3.39 -22.28 -10.69
C CYS A 383 2.77 -20.89 -10.65
N LEU A 384 3.36 -19.98 -9.86
CA LEU A 384 2.93 -18.60 -9.69
C LEU A 384 3.89 -17.62 -10.36
N ALA A 385 3.35 -16.59 -11.01
CA ALA A 385 4.09 -15.43 -11.47
C ALA A 385 3.68 -14.20 -10.65
N HIS A 386 4.62 -13.48 -10.06
CA HIS A 386 4.34 -12.25 -9.32
C HIS A 386 3.92 -11.13 -10.29
N ILE A 387 2.81 -10.44 -10.00
CA ILE A 387 2.23 -9.42 -10.88
C ILE A 387 2.19 -8.05 -10.21
N ASP A 388 1.65 -7.98 -8.99
CA ASP A 388 1.44 -6.71 -8.29
C ASP A 388 1.65 -6.88 -6.78
N SER A 389 2.02 -5.78 -6.12
CA SER A 389 2.25 -5.71 -4.68
C SER A 389 1.54 -4.49 -4.10
N LEU A 390 0.59 -4.73 -3.20
CA LEU A 390 -0.11 -3.69 -2.47
C LEU A 390 0.68 -3.32 -1.21
N ASP A 391 1.18 -2.08 -1.18
CA ASP A 391 1.98 -1.58 -0.08
C ASP A 391 1.23 -1.57 1.26
N SER A 392 1.89 -2.10 2.28
CA SER A 392 1.38 -2.09 3.66
C SER A 392 2.43 -1.59 4.64
N LEU A 393 1.99 -0.78 5.61
CA LEU A 393 2.79 -0.31 6.73
C LEU A 393 2.68 -1.23 7.96
N SER A 394 1.94 -2.33 7.85
CA SER A 394 1.74 -3.27 8.96
C SER A 394 2.90 -4.25 9.10
N PRO A 395 3.39 -4.55 10.31
CA PRO A 395 3.13 -3.84 11.55
C PRO A 395 3.99 -2.57 11.62
N LEU A 396 3.42 -1.46 12.08
CA LEU A 396 4.17 -0.23 12.36
C LEU A 396 4.73 -0.30 13.79
N LEU A 397 6.04 -0.45 13.93
CA LEU A 397 6.69 -0.68 15.23
C LEU A 397 7.16 0.63 15.88
N SER A 398 7.71 1.54 15.07
CA SER A 398 8.14 2.87 15.50
C SER A 398 8.11 3.81 14.31
N ALA A 399 7.85 5.10 14.55
CA ALA A 399 7.95 6.13 13.54
C ALA A 399 8.71 7.34 14.08
N HIS A 400 9.50 7.98 13.22
CA HIS A 400 10.11 9.27 13.48
C HIS A 400 9.66 10.28 12.43
N ILE A 401 9.28 11.48 12.87
CA ILE A 401 8.82 12.55 12.00
C ILE A 401 9.82 13.71 12.12
N GLY A 402 10.43 14.08 11.02
CA GLY A 402 11.43 15.15 10.97
C GLY A 402 11.99 15.32 9.57
N ASP A 403 12.60 16.47 9.31
CA ASP A 403 13.29 16.74 8.04
C ASP A 403 14.77 16.30 8.13
N VAL A 404 14.98 14.98 8.12
CA VAL A 404 16.34 14.40 8.25
C VAL A 404 17.06 14.46 6.90
N ALA A 405 16.32 14.36 5.80
CA ALA A 405 16.85 14.46 4.45
C ALA A 405 17.13 15.92 3.98
N ARG A 406 16.70 16.93 4.76
CA ARG A 406 16.86 18.37 4.44
C ARG A 406 16.14 18.77 3.14
N GLU A 407 14.90 18.30 2.99
CA GLU A 407 14.02 18.55 1.83
C GLU A 407 12.99 19.67 2.11
N ASP A 408 13.16 20.47 3.18
CA ASP A 408 12.27 21.54 3.66
C ASP A 408 10.86 21.08 4.09
N ALA A 409 10.57 19.78 3.98
CA ALA A 409 9.33 19.15 4.41
C ALA A 409 9.64 17.93 5.28
N ALA A 410 9.01 17.82 6.45
CA ALA A 410 9.21 16.67 7.31
C ALA A 410 8.73 15.38 6.64
N GLN A 411 9.59 14.36 6.63
CA GLN A 411 9.23 13.00 6.21
C GLN A 411 8.81 12.17 7.42
N ILE A 412 8.11 11.06 7.15
CA ILE A 412 7.80 10.06 8.17
C ILE A 412 8.67 8.84 7.90
N TYR A 413 9.58 8.53 8.81
CA TYR A 413 10.43 7.35 8.79
C TYR A 413 9.81 6.26 9.66
N ALA A 414 9.21 5.26 9.02
CA ALA A 414 8.46 4.19 9.66
C ALA A 414 9.24 2.87 9.64
N LEU A 415 9.44 2.28 10.82
CA LEU A 415 9.95 0.92 10.96
C LEU A 415 8.79 -0.06 10.85
N CYS A 416 8.81 -0.86 9.79
CA CYS A 416 7.71 -1.75 9.44
C CYS A 416 8.19 -3.18 9.18
N GLY A 417 7.26 -4.12 9.21
CA GLY A 417 7.49 -5.51 8.81
C GLY A 417 7.93 -6.44 9.94
N ARG A 418 8.25 -7.69 9.56
CA ARG A 418 8.52 -8.80 10.47
C ARG A 418 9.64 -9.68 9.92
N GLY A 419 10.61 -10.02 10.76
CA GLY A 419 11.73 -10.90 10.40
C GLY A 419 12.54 -10.35 9.23
N ALA A 420 12.90 -11.25 8.30
CA ALA A 420 13.62 -10.90 7.07
C ALA A 420 12.83 -10.00 6.10
N LYS A 421 11.50 -9.88 6.27
CA LYS A 421 10.65 -8.98 5.46
C LYS A 421 10.50 -7.59 6.06
N SER A 422 11.33 -7.25 7.05
CA SER A 422 11.30 -5.95 7.69
C SER A 422 11.86 -4.86 6.80
N LYS A 423 11.26 -3.67 6.85
CA LYS A 423 11.63 -2.53 6.01
C LYS A 423 11.56 -1.21 6.79
N LEU A 424 12.50 -0.31 6.54
CA LEU A 424 12.37 1.11 6.85
C LEU A 424 11.66 1.77 5.68
N LYS A 425 10.45 2.26 5.91
CA LYS A 425 9.63 2.96 4.93
C LYS A 425 9.73 4.47 5.18
N THR A 426 10.19 5.22 4.17
CA THR A 426 10.20 6.68 4.18
C THR A 426 8.98 7.17 3.42
N LEU A 427 8.05 7.83 4.13
CA LEU A 427 6.84 8.38 3.54
C LEU A 427 7.03 9.88 3.31
N ARG A 428 6.94 10.28 2.04
CA ARG A 428 6.90 11.67 1.61
C ARG A 428 5.49 12.06 1.25
N ASN A 429 4.99 13.14 1.83
CA ASN A 429 3.69 13.68 1.41
C ASN A 429 3.82 14.19 -0.02
N GLY A 430 3.11 13.54 -0.94
CA GLY A 430 3.04 13.89 -2.34
C GLY A 430 2.72 12.70 -3.22
N LEU A 431 2.26 13.00 -4.44
CA LEU A 431 2.00 12.00 -5.46
C LEU A 431 3.31 11.36 -5.90
N GLU A 432 3.26 10.05 -6.10
CA GLU A 432 4.31 9.30 -6.79
C GLU A 432 4.34 9.73 -8.26
N VAL A 433 5.55 10.00 -8.75
CA VAL A 433 5.79 10.43 -10.12
C VAL A 433 6.67 9.38 -10.78
N THR A 434 6.19 8.78 -11.86
CA THR A 434 6.96 7.85 -12.68
C THR A 434 7.75 8.63 -13.72
N GLU A 435 9.05 8.36 -13.79
CA GLU A 435 9.96 9.02 -14.72
C GLU A 435 10.12 8.14 -15.97
N MET A 436 9.64 8.63 -17.10
CA MET A 436 9.66 7.90 -18.37
C MET A 436 10.96 8.13 -19.15
N ALA A 437 11.46 9.36 -19.13
CA ALA A 437 12.70 9.74 -19.81
C ALA A 437 13.34 10.96 -19.17
N VAL A 438 14.67 11.01 -19.18
CA VAL A 438 15.47 12.19 -18.82
C VAL A 438 16.52 12.42 -19.89
N SER A 439 16.62 13.67 -20.33
CA SER A 439 17.62 14.11 -21.29
C SER A 439 18.27 15.39 -20.78
N GLU A 440 19.60 15.46 -20.78
CA GLU A 440 20.32 16.68 -20.46
C GLU A 440 20.28 17.63 -21.66
N LEU A 441 20.01 18.91 -21.38
CA LEU A 441 19.92 19.95 -22.39
C LEU A 441 21.19 20.83 -22.38
N PRO A 442 21.59 21.37 -23.54
CA PRO A 442 22.72 22.29 -23.62
C PRO A 442 22.35 23.66 -23.02
N GLY A 443 22.80 23.91 -21.80
CA GLY A 443 22.55 25.17 -21.09
C GLY A 443 21.25 25.17 -20.29
N ASN A 444 20.77 26.36 -19.92
CA ASN A 444 19.62 26.53 -19.03
C ASN A 444 18.36 26.88 -19.83
N PRO A 445 17.45 25.91 -20.07
CA PRO A 445 16.16 26.16 -20.70
C PRO A 445 15.24 26.96 -19.76
N ASN A 446 14.31 27.75 -20.33
CA ASN A 446 13.40 28.61 -19.56
C ASN A 446 11.93 28.18 -19.68
N ALA A 447 11.55 27.50 -20.76
CA ALA A 447 10.19 27.09 -21.04
C ALA A 447 10.14 25.88 -21.98
N VAL A 448 9.06 25.10 -21.87
CA VAL A 448 8.80 23.94 -22.73
C VAL A 448 7.33 23.87 -23.12
N TRP A 449 7.06 23.51 -24.37
CA TRP A 449 5.72 23.24 -24.85
C TRP A 449 5.72 21.96 -25.68
N THR A 450 4.54 21.37 -25.77
CA THR A 450 4.23 20.24 -26.63
C THR A 450 3.19 20.67 -27.63
N VAL A 451 3.33 20.23 -28.88
CA VAL A 451 2.44 20.64 -29.96
C VAL A 451 2.08 19.46 -30.84
N LYS A 452 0.79 19.31 -31.11
CA LYS A 452 0.25 18.36 -32.10
C LYS A 452 0.43 18.90 -33.50
N LYS A 453 0.48 18.00 -34.49
CA LYS A 453 0.53 18.40 -35.90
C LYS A 453 -0.87 18.73 -36.43
N ASN A 454 -1.85 17.93 -36.04
CA ASN A 454 -3.26 18.14 -36.31
C ASN A 454 -4.06 18.02 -35.00
N ILE A 455 -5.20 18.69 -34.90
CA ILE A 455 -6.12 18.59 -33.77
C ILE A 455 -6.69 17.17 -33.61
N ASP A 456 -6.90 16.45 -34.72
CA ASP A 456 -7.41 15.09 -34.72
C ASP A 456 -6.36 14.04 -34.32
N ASP A 457 -5.08 14.42 -34.28
CA ASP A 457 -4.02 13.53 -33.84
C ASP A 457 -4.15 13.23 -32.35
N LYS A 458 -4.07 11.96 -31.99
CA LYS A 458 -4.11 11.54 -30.58
C LYS A 458 -2.88 12.05 -29.81
N ASN A 459 -1.72 11.95 -30.45
CA ASN A 459 -0.41 12.19 -29.83
C ASN A 459 0.18 13.54 -30.24
N ASP A 460 1.08 14.06 -29.42
CA ASP A 460 1.90 15.23 -29.74
C ASP A 460 3.00 14.87 -30.74
N ALA A 461 3.38 15.84 -31.59
CA ALA A 461 4.39 15.65 -32.63
C ALA A 461 5.73 16.35 -32.31
N TYR A 462 5.68 17.50 -31.63
CA TYR A 462 6.87 18.30 -31.32
C TYR A 462 6.95 18.66 -29.83
N ILE A 463 8.18 18.69 -29.31
CA ILE A 463 8.54 19.32 -28.03
C ILE A 463 9.39 20.55 -28.37
N VAL A 464 8.91 21.72 -27.99
CA VAL A 464 9.61 23.00 -28.21
C VAL A 464 10.20 23.47 -26.90
N VAL A 465 11.52 23.60 -26.83
CA VAL A 465 12.27 24.07 -25.65
C VAL A 465 12.85 25.44 -25.96
N SER A 466 12.51 26.43 -25.15
CA SER A 466 13.06 27.78 -25.26
C SER A 466 14.22 27.96 -24.28
N PHE A 467 15.25 28.65 -24.76
CA PHE A 467 16.41 29.10 -23.99
C PHE A 467 16.40 30.63 -23.94
N VAL A 468 17.37 31.23 -23.26
CA VAL A 468 17.48 32.69 -23.17
C VAL A 468 17.65 33.34 -24.55
N ASN A 469 18.39 32.72 -25.46
CA ASN A 469 18.75 33.29 -26.77
C ASN A 469 18.38 32.41 -27.98
N ALA A 470 17.77 31.25 -27.76
CA ALA A 470 17.50 30.29 -28.82
C ALA A 470 16.26 29.45 -28.52
N THR A 471 15.73 28.76 -29.52
CA THR A 471 14.67 27.77 -29.37
C THR A 471 15.13 26.46 -30.04
N LEU A 472 15.01 25.35 -29.31
CA LEU A 472 15.26 24.00 -29.80
C LEU A 472 13.92 23.29 -30.01
N VAL A 473 13.76 22.61 -31.15
CA VAL A 473 12.56 21.83 -31.44
C VAL A 473 12.96 20.37 -31.59
N LEU A 474 12.28 19.50 -30.87
CA LEU A 474 12.47 18.06 -30.89
C LEU A 474 11.23 17.40 -31.49
N THR A 475 11.41 16.37 -32.31
CA THR A 475 10.31 15.56 -32.86
C THR A 475 10.07 14.35 -31.96
N ILE A 476 8.79 14.03 -31.75
CA ILE A 476 8.36 12.88 -30.96
C ILE A 476 8.14 11.70 -31.91
N GLY A 477 9.06 10.74 -31.91
CA GLY A 477 8.95 9.46 -32.60
C GLY A 477 9.20 8.28 -31.67
N GLU A 478 9.79 7.20 -32.17
CA GLU A 478 10.32 6.11 -31.33
C GLU A 478 11.48 6.60 -30.44
N THR A 479 12.28 7.53 -30.99
CA THR A 479 13.32 8.27 -30.27
C THR A 479 13.08 9.77 -30.43
N VAL A 480 13.58 10.56 -29.48
CA VAL A 480 13.47 12.02 -29.50
C VAL A 480 14.68 12.59 -30.24
N GLU A 481 14.45 13.20 -31.40
CA GLU A 481 15.49 13.76 -32.27
C GLU A 481 15.27 15.26 -32.53
N GLU A 482 16.36 15.99 -32.79
CA GLU A 482 16.29 17.42 -33.15
C GLU A 482 15.66 17.62 -34.53
N ALA A 483 14.64 18.48 -34.59
CA ALA A 483 13.88 18.76 -35.80
C ALA A 483 14.56 19.87 -36.62
N SER A 484 15.08 19.55 -37.80
CA SER A 484 15.70 20.54 -38.70
C SER A 484 14.70 21.32 -39.57
N ASP A 485 13.48 20.83 -39.78
CA ASP A 485 12.52 21.37 -40.76
C ASP A 485 11.16 21.76 -40.17
N SER A 486 11.10 22.02 -38.86
CA SER A 486 9.87 22.34 -38.11
C SER A 486 9.22 23.68 -38.47
N GLY A 487 9.94 24.59 -39.15
CA GLY A 487 9.45 25.91 -39.54
C GLY A 487 9.50 26.98 -38.43
N PHE A 488 9.80 26.58 -37.18
CA PHE A 488 10.06 27.48 -36.06
C PHE A 488 11.35 28.27 -36.26
N LEU A 489 11.45 29.43 -35.61
CA LEU A 489 12.65 30.27 -35.58
C LEU A 489 13.56 29.81 -34.42
N PRO A 490 14.75 29.23 -34.71
CA PRO A 490 15.64 28.72 -33.66
C PRO A 490 16.53 29.80 -33.04
N THR A 491 16.71 30.95 -33.69
CA THR A 491 17.67 31.99 -33.30
C THR A 491 17.15 32.99 -32.27
N SER A 492 15.89 32.87 -31.85
CA SER A 492 15.26 33.74 -30.86
C SER A 492 14.56 32.92 -29.78
N PRO A 493 14.42 33.44 -28.55
CA PRO A 493 13.60 32.80 -27.53
C PRO A 493 12.13 32.80 -27.95
N THR A 494 11.42 31.71 -27.63
CA THR A 494 9.97 31.60 -27.80
C THR A 494 9.29 31.94 -26.47
N LEU A 495 8.24 32.77 -26.53
CA LEU A 495 7.40 33.16 -25.38
C LEU A 495 6.16 32.28 -25.25
N GLY A 496 5.65 31.78 -26.37
CA GLY A 496 4.53 30.84 -26.42
C GLY A 496 4.44 30.20 -27.80
N CYS A 497 4.06 28.92 -27.81
CA CYS A 497 3.74 28.21 -29.04
C CYS A 497 2.63 27.21 -28.82
N GLY A 498 1.91 26.88 -29.90
CA GLY A 498 0.82 25.94 -29.87
C GLY A 498 0.20 25.75 -31.26
N LEU A 499 -0.74 24.82 -31.32
CA LEU A 499 -1.59 24.59 -32.49
C LEU A 499 -2.68 25.66 -32.54
N ILE A 500 -2.87 26.28 -33.70
CA ILE A 500 -3.94 27.23 -34.00
C ILE A 500 -4.74 26.74 -35.22
N GLY A 501 -6.07 26.77 -35.13
CA GLY A 501 -6.93 26.11 -36.11
C GLY A 501 -6.76 24.58 -36.06
N ASP A 502 -6.88 23.94 -37.23
CA ASP A 502 -6.88 22.48 -37.33
C ASP A 502 -5.46 21.92 -37.50
N ASP A 503 -4.60 22.59 -38.28
CA ASP A 503 -3.31 22.06 -38.74
C ASP A 503 -2.17 23.10 -38.80
N SER A 504 -2.38 24.29 -38.24
CA SER A 504 -1.42 25.40 -38.32
C SER A 504 -0.72 25.64 -36.97
N LEU A 505 0.57 25.92 -37.02
CA LEU A 505 1.40 26.14 -35.84
C LEU A 505 1.66 27.63 -35.65
N LEU A 506 1.70 28.09 -34.41
CA LEU A 506 2.00 29.47 -34.09
C LEU A 506 3.18 29.55 -33.11
N GLN A 507 4.14 30.41 -33.41
CA GLN A 507 5.26 30.76 -32.54
C GLN A 507 5.21 32.24 -32.24
N ILE A 508 5.21 32.60 -30.96
CA ILE A 508 5.28 33.98 -30.48
C ILE A 508 6.66 34.19 -29.88
N TYR A 509 7.36 35.21 -30.35
CA TYR A 509 8.71 35.57 -29.92
C TYR A 509 8.78 37.10 -29.67
N PRO A 510 9.79 37.63 -28.98
CA PRO A 510 9.78 39.03 -28.54
C PRO A 510 9.60 40.07 -29.67
N GLU A 511 10.09 39.77 -30.87
CA GLU A 511 10.06 40.68 -32.02
C GLU A 511 8.82 40.49 -32.92
N GLY A 512 7.99 39.45 -32.71
CA GLY A 512 6.85 39.18 -33.58
C GLY A 512 6.08 37.88 -33.31
N ILE A 513 5.12 37.61 -34.21
CA ILE A 513 4.35 36.37 -34.26
C ILE A 513 4.60 35.70 -35.60
N ARG A 514 4.90 34.41 -35.56
CA ARG A 514 5.13 33.58 -36.75
C ARG A 514 4.04 32.51 -36.84
N HIS A 515 3.25 32.58 -37.90
CA HIS A 515 2.18 31.64 -38.22
C HIS A 515 2.63 30.72 -39.35
N ILE A 516 2.75 29.42 -39.05
CA ILE A 516 3.27 28.38 -39.93
C ILE A 516 2.08 27.51 -40.33
N ARG A 517 1.69 27.56 -41.60
CA ARG A 517 0.61 26.72 -42.14
C ARG A 517 1.09 25.31 -42.45
N ALA A 518 0.17 24.36 -42.59
CA ALA A 518 0.49 22.98 -42.95
C ALA A 518 1.28 22.83 -44.27
N ASP A 519 1.08 23.75 -45.21
CA ASP A 519 1.82 23.81 -46.47
C ASP A 519 3.21 24.47 -46.37
N ARG A 520 3.70 24.68 -45.14
CA ARG A 520 4.97 25.31 -44.78
C ARG A 520 5.06 26.79 -45.15
N ARG A 521 3.96 27.45 -45.55
CA ARG A 521 3.95 28.92 -45.69
C ARG A 521 4.03 29.57 -44.31
N VAL A 522 4.91 30.55 -44.21
CA VAL A 522 5.14 31.31 -42.99
C VAL A 522 4.64 32.72 -43.18
N ASN A 523 3.65 33.11 -42.38
CA ASN A 523 3.20 34.48 -42.26
C ASN A 523 3.78 35.08 -40.98
N GLU A 524 4.49 36.19 -41.11
CA GLU A 524 5.17 36.84 -39.98
C GLU A 524 4.56 38.22 -39.72
N TRP A 525 4.08 38.42 -38.50
CA TRP A 525 3.67 39.73 -37.98
C TRP A 525 4.82 40.28 -37.14
N LYS A 526 5.31 41.47 -37.49
CA LYS A 526 6.42 42.12 -36.78
C LYS A 526 5.89 43.16 -35.82
N THR A 527 6.54 43.24 -34.67
CA THR A 527 6.25 44.28 -33.67
C THR A 527 6.55 45.69 -34.22
N PRO A 528 5.81 46.72 -33.77
CA PRO A 528 6.15 48.10 -34.08
C PRO A 528 7.58 48.46 -33.62
N PRO A 529 8.30 49.36 -34.33
CA PRO A 529 9.68 49.69 -34.00
C PRO A 529 9.84 50.14 -32.53
N ARG A 530 10.86 49.62 -31.84
CA ARG A 530 11.19 49.88 -30.41
C ARG A 530 10.20 49.31 -29.39
N ARG A 531 9.29 48.42 -29.78
CA ARG A 531 8.44 47.67 -28.84
C ARG A 531 8.72 46.18 -28.97
N GLN A 532 8.60 45.47 -27.87
CA GLN A 532 8.73 44.01 -27.82
C GLN A 532 7.50 43.40 -27.15
N ILE A 533 7.17 42.17 -27.53
CA ILE A 533 6.17 41.37 -26.85
C ILE A 533 6.77 40.89 -25.53
N VAL A 534 6.07 41.14 -24.42
CA VAL A 534 6.51 40.78 -23.06
C VAL A 534 5.77 39.53 -22.57
N LYS A 535 4.48 39.42 -22.88
CA LYS A 535 3.63 38.28 -22.51
C LYS A 535 2.67 37.94 -23.63
N CYS A 536 2.23 36.69 -23.67
CA CYS A 536 1.23 36.21 -24.59
C CYS A 536 0.28 35.22 -23.90
N ALA A 537 -0.93 35.11 -24.43
CA ALA A 537 -1.89 34.06 -24.11
C ALA A 537 -2.54 33.62 -25.42
N MET A 538 -2.74 32.31 -25.58
CA MET A 538 -3.32 31.75 -26.80
C MET A 538 -4.24 30.58 -26.47
N ASN A 539 -5.22 30.36 -27.34
CA ASN A 539 -6.01 29.15 -27.40
C ASN A 539 -6.10 28.69 -28.87
N ARG A 540 -7.04 27.80 -29.19
CA ARG A 540 -7.17 27.21 -30.53
C ARG A 540 -7.44 28.22 -31.65
N ARG A 541 -8.05 29.37 -31.37
CA ARG A 541 -8.45 30.34 -32.42
C ARG A 541 -8.17 31.81 -32.10
N GLN A 542 -7.74 32.11 -30.88
CA GLN A 542 -7.54 33.46 -30.40
C GLN A 542 -6.14 33.60 -29.80
N VAL A 543 -5.54 34.77 -30.03
CA VAL A 543 -4.19 35.10 -29.55
C VAL A 543 -4.20 36.51 -28.99
N ALA A 544 -3.77 36.66 -27.74
CA ALA A 544 -3.60 37.95 -27.08
C ALA A 544 -2.13 38.15 -26.74
N ILE A 545 -1.57 39.31 -27.12
CA ILE A 545 -0.19 39.69 -26.79
C ILE A 545 -0.18 41.01 -26.03
N ALA A 546 0.72 41.11 -25.06
CA ALA A 546 1.00 42.33 -24.34
C ALA A 546 2.41 42.82 -24.70
N MET A 547 2.49 44.08 -25.15
CA MET A 547 3.73 44.73 -25.52
C MET A 547 4.26 45.62 -24.39
N THR A 548 5.54 45.98 -24.48
CA THR A 548 6.17 46.99 -23.62
C THR A 548 5.34 48.27 -23.56
N GLY A 549 5.05 48.75 -22.35
CA GLY A 549 4.16 49.89 -22.11
C GLY A 549 2.70 49.54 -21.83
N GLY A 550 2.36 48.26 -21.67
CA GLY A 550 1.02 47.81 -21.26
C GLY A 550 -0.04 47.88 -22.36
N GLU A 551 0.37 47.82 -23.64
CA GLU A 551 -0.56 47.76 -24.78
C GLU A 551 -0.93 46.30 -25.09
N LEU A 552 -2.22 46.01 -25.14
CA LEU A 552 -2.77 44.71 -25.49
C LEU A 552 -3.24 44.72 -26.95
N VAL A 553 -2.77 43.73 -27.71
CA VAL A 553 -3.19 43.47 -29.09
C VAL A 553 -3.82 42.09 -29.13
N TYR A 554 -5.00 41.99 -29.74
CA TYR A 554 -5.76 40.76 -29.86
C TYR A 554 -5.86 40.36 -31.33
N PHE A 555 -5.73 39.06 -31.58
CA PHE A 555 -5.85 38.44 -32.88
C PHE A 555 -6.84 37.29 -32.83
N GLU A 556 -7.57 37.11 -33.92
CA GLU A 556 -8.53 36.02 -34.09
C GLU A 556 -8.32 35.32 -35.43
N LEU A 557 -8.42 34.00 -35.42
CA LEU A 557 -8.31 33.17 -36.59
C LEU A 557 -9.66 33.12 -37.30
N ASP A 558 -9.72 33.61 -38.53
CA ASP A 558 -10.92 33.53 -39.34
C ASP A 558 -11.21 32.08 -39.81
N LEU A 559 -12.34 31.90 -40.51
CA LEU A 559 -12.71 30.60 -41.10
C LEU A 559 -11.80 30.18 -42.27
N ASN A 560 -10.99 31.10 -42.81
CA ASN A 560 -10.04 30.85 -43.90
C ASN A 560 -8.63 30.52 -43.38
N GLY A 561 -8.46 30.36 -42.06
CA GLY A 561 -7.19 30.10 -41.41
C GLY A 561 -6.19 31.26 -41.48
N THR A 562 -6.64 32.50 -41.66
CA THR A 562 -5.80 33.70 -41.54
C THR A 562 -5.97 34.34 -40.17
N LEU A 563 -4.86 34.84 -39.62
CA LEU A 563 -4.84 35.48 -38.30
C LEU A 563 -5.04 36.98 -38.49
N ASN A 564 -6.18 37.51 -38.02
CA ASN A 564 -6.55 38.91 -38.20
C ASN A 564 -6.35 39.70 -36.90
N GLU A 565 -5.74 40.88 -37.00
CA GLU A 565 -5.58 41.82 -35.89
C GLU A 565 -6.88 42.58 -35.64
N PHE A 566 -7.32 42.67 -34.38
CA PHE A 566 -8.44 43.52 -34.01
C PHE A 566 -8.04 45.00 -34.06
N THR A 567 -8.93 45.84 -34.58
CA THR A 567 -8.61 47.23 -34.92
C THR A 567 -8.33 48.11 -33.70
N GLU A 568 -8.89 47.78 -32.54
CA GLU A 568 -8.69 48.53 -31.31
C GLU A 568 -7.60 47.89 -30.44
N ARG A 569 -6.67 48.73 -29.96
CA ARG A 569 -5.63 48.32 -29.02
C ARG A 569 -5.89 48.97 -27.67
N LYS A 570 -5.87 48.18 -26.61
CA LYS A 570 -6.17 48.65 -25.27
C LYS A 570 -4.88 48.94 -24.50
N LEU A 571 -4.76 50.14 -23.95
CA LEU A 571 -3.65 50.53 -23.09
C LEU A 571 -4.03 50.38 -21.61
N PHE A 572 -3.17 49.71 -20.84
CA PHE A 572 -3.29 49.63 -19.38
C PHE A 572 -2.39 50.66 -18.69
N ASN A 573 -2.82 51.13 -17.51
CA ASN A 573 -2.07 52.10 -16.71
C ASN A 573 -0.83 51.49 -16.01
N ALA A 574 -0.63 50.18 -16.12
CA ALA A 574 0.46 49.44 -15.53
C ALA A 574 0.93 48.36 -16.51
N GLU A 575 2.17 47.92 -16.36
CA GLU A 575 2.72 46.84 -17.18
C GLU A 575 2.01 45.51 -16.89
N VAL A 576 1.85 44.70 -17.93
CA VAL A 576 1.23 43.37 -17.86
C VAL A 576 2.29 42.35 -17.46
N SER A 577 2.11 41.70 -16.31
CA SER A 577 3.05 40.69 -15.79
C SER A 577 2.72 39.28 -16.26
N CYS A 578 1.44 38.95 -16.40
CA CYS A 578 0.97 37.64 -16.83
C CYS A 578 -0.43 37.72 -17.46
N MET A 579 -0.74 36.75 -18.32
CA MET A 579 -2.02 36.65 -19.01
C MET A 579 -2.45 35.19 -19.12
N SER A 580 -3.76 34.96 -19.16
CA SER A 580 -4.34 33.65 -19.46
C SER A 580 -5.60 33.81 -20.27
N LEU A 581 -5.78 32.90 -21.21
CA LEU A 581 -6.97 32.78 -22.03
C LEU A 581 -7.69 31.48 -21.68
N SER A 582 -9.03 31.49 -21.64
CA SER A 582 -9.77 30.24 -21.45
C SER A 582 -9.81 29.41 -22.74
N GLU A 583 -10.13 28.12 -22.59
CA GLU A 583 -10.39 27.25 -23.73
C GLU A 583 -11.69 27.65 -24.42
N ILE A 584 -11.84 27.19 -25.65
CA ILE A 584 -13.05 27.40 -26.44
C ILE A 584 -13.98 26.23 -26.11
N PRO A 585 -15.17 26.47 -25.55
CA PRO A 585 -16.15 25.42 -25.30
C PRO A 585 -16.53 24.68 -26.58
N GLU A 586 -16.93 23.40 -26.45
CA GLU A 586 -17.39 22.63 -27.61
C GLU A 586 -18.63 23.29 -28.24
N GLY A 587 -18.55 23.58 -29.54
CA GLY A 587 -19.61 24.24 -30.31
C GLY A 587 -19.51 25.76 -30.38
N GLU A 588 -18.62 26.39 -29.61
CA GLU A 588 -18.32 27.82 -29.71
C GLU A 588 -17.09 28.09 -30.59
N LEU A 589 -16.97 29.31 -31.11
CA LEU A 589 -15.86 29.71 -32.00
C LEU A 589 -14.79 30.53 -31.27
N ASN A 590 -15.14 31.14 -30.15
CA ASN A 590 -14.28 31.98 -29.36
C ASN A 590 -14.56 31.76 -27.86
N SER A 591 -13.58 32.09 -27.04
CA SER A 591 -13.71 32.10 -25.60
C SER A 591 -13.98 33.52 -25.11
N ARG A 592 -14.88 33.66 -24.15
CA ARG A 592 -15.35 34.95 -23.63
C ARG A 592 -14.36 35.67 -22.74
N PHE A 593 -13.53 34.95 -21.99
CA PHE A 593 -12.75 35.53 -20.89
C PHE A 593 -11.24 35.56 -21.15
N LEU A 594 -10.66 36.75 -21.01
CA LEU A 594 -9.22 36.99 -20.92
C LEU A 594 -8.87 37.51 -19.53
N ALA A 595 -7.99 36.80 -18.81
CA ALA A 595 -7.48 37.24 -17.53
C ALA A 595 -6.11 37.91 -17.70
N ILE A 596 -5.94 39.10 -17.10
CA ILE A 596 -4.69 39.88 -17.15
C ILE A 596 -4.25 40.24 -15.73
N GLY A 597 -3.00 39.95 -15.42
CA GLY A 597 -2.31 40.37 -14.20
C GLY A 597 -1.41 41.56 -14.49
N THR A 598 -1.52 42.60 -13.68
CA THR A 598 -0.79 43.86 -13.86
C THR A 598 0.10 44.17 -12.67
N ALA A 599 1.14 44.97 -12.91
CA ALA A 599 2.15 45.35 -11.92
C ALA A 599 1.58 46.20 -10.75
N ASP A 600 0.35 46.68 -10.84
CA ASP A 600 -0.39 47.36 -9.77
C ASP A 600 -1.04 46.38 -8.77
N GLN A 601 -0.62 45.11 -8.77
CA GLN A 601 -1.12 44.05 -7.89
C GLN A 601 -2.63 43.78 -8.09
N ALA A 602 -3.13 43.94 -9.30
CA ALA A 602 -4.50 43.62 -9.66
C ALA A 602 -4.57 42.52 -10.73
N VAL A 603 -5.63 41.72 -10.67
CA VAL A 603 -6.06 40.83 -11.75
C VAL A 603 -7.38 41.33 -12.31
N ARG A 604 -7.45 41.43 -13.63
CA ARG A 604 -8.60 41.95 -14.38
C ARG A 604 -9.12 40.87 -15.31
N LEU A 605 -10.43 40.65 -15.29
CA LEU A 605 -11.12 39.81 -16.27
C LEU A 605 -11.67 40.72 -17.37
N ILE A 606 -11.41 40.36 -18.63
CA ILE A 606 -11.77 41.15 -19.80
C ILE A 606 -12.67 40.30 -20.70
N SER A 607 -13.74 40.92 -21.22
CA SER A 607 -14.61 40.29 -22.19
C SER A 607 -13.98 40.27 -23.58
N LEU A 608 -14.11 39.14 -24.26
CA LEU A 608 -13.77 38.96 -25.67
C LEU A 608 -15.03 38.70 -26.51
N ASP A 609 -16.22 38.87 -25.95
CA ASP A 609 -17.43 38.79 -26.74
C ASP A 609 -17.48 39.95 -27.75
N PRO A 610 -18.05 39.75 -28.94
CA PRO A 610 -18.16 40.79 -29.96
C PRO A 610 -18.93 42.04 -29.50
N ASN A 611 -19.81 41.93 -28.50
CA ASN A 611 -20.67 43.00 -28.02
C ASN A 611 -19.96 43.98 -27.07
N ASP A 612 -19.00 43.49 -26.27
CA ASP A 612 -18.29 44.25 -25.24
C ASP A 612 -16.79 43.92 -25.25
N MET A 613 -16.25 43.77 -26.47
CA MET A 613 -14.89 43.34 -26.73
C MET A 613 -13.85 44.24 -26.07
N LEU A 614 -12.86 43.63 -25.42
CA LEU A 614 -11.79 44.29 -24.66
C LEU A 614 -12.27 45.17 -23.50
N THR A 615 -13.52 45.06 -23.04
CA THR A 615 -13.99 45.79 -21.84
C THR A 615 -13.65 45.04 -20.54
N PRO A 616 -13.27 45.73 -19.45
CA PRO A 616 -12.99 45.08 -18.18
C PRO A 616 -14.31 44.71 -17.48
N LEU A 617 -14.53 43.42 -17.22
CA LEU A 617 -15.72 42.90 -16.55
C LEU A 617 -15.58 42.99 -15.02
N SER A 618 -14.44 42.54 -14.50
CA SER A 618 -14.18 42.51 -13.05
C SER A 618 -12.71 42.76 -12.74
N THR A 619 -12.43 43.23 -11.52
CA THR A 619 -11.08 43.49 -11.02
C THR A 619 -10.96 43.02 -9.58
N GLN A 620 -9.90 42.27 -9.28
CA GLN A 620 -9.56 41.79 -7.94
C GLN A 620 -8.17 42.30 -7.57
N ASN A 621 -8.05 42.94 -6.39
CA ASN A 621 -6.76 43.33 -5.83
C ASN A 621 -6.11 42.14 -5.12
N LEU A 622 -4.79 42.03 -5.25
CA LEU A 622 -3.96 40.95 -4.72
C LEU A 622 -3.00 41.49 -3.65
N PRO A 623 -2.58 40.65 -2.68
CA PRO A 623 -1.62 41.04 -1.65
C PRO A 623 -0.17 41.15 -2.16
N SER A 624 0.13 40.65 -3.36
CA SER A 624 1.45 40.63 -3.98
C SER A 624 1.30 40.64 -5.50
N HIS A 625 2.37 40.96 -6.22
CA HIS A 625 2.37 40.94 -7.69
C HIS A 625 2.03 39.53 -8.23
N PRO A 626 1.14 39.43 -9.25
CA PRO A 626 0.83 38.17 -9.90
C PRO A 626 1.95 37.77 -10.85
N GLU A 627 2.42 36.52 -10.69
CA GLU A 627 3.47 35.91 -11.51
C GLU A 627 2.88 35.11 -12.67
N SER A 628 1.78 34.39 -12.43
CA SER A 628 1.12 33.56 -13.44
C SER A 628 -0.40 33.50 -13.23
N LEU A 629 -1.13 33.24 -14.32
CA LEU A 629 -2.58 33.09 -14.34
C LEU A 629 -2.94 31.84 -15.14
N LEU A 630 -4.01 31.16 -14.74
CA LEU A 630 -4.58 30.09 -15.55
C LEU A 630 -6.09 29.98 -15.34
N LEU A 631 -6.85 30.17 -16.42
CA LEU A 631 -8.27 29.85 -16.51
C LEU A 631 -8.43 28.36 -16.83
N VAL A 632 -9.24 27.64 -16.08
CA VAL A 632 -9.53 26.22 -16.32
C VAL A 632 -11.01 25.95 -16.16
N ASP A 633 -11.57 25.26 -17.13
CA ASP A 633 -12.93 24.78 -17.09
C ASP A 633 -12.97 23.41 -16.40
N THR A 634 -13.93 23.26 -15.49
CA THR A 634 -14.16 21.99 -14.80
C THR A 634 -15.58 21.50 -15.00
N PRO A 635 -15.77 20.19 -15.18
CA PRO A 635 -17.09 19.61 -15.37
C PRO A 635 -17.94 19.80 -14.10
N SER A 636 -19.23 20.05 -14.29
CA SER A 636 -20.20 20.19 -13.20
C SER A 636 -20.29 18.91 -12.35
N GLU A 637 -20.44 19.04 -11.02
CA GLU A 637 -20.48 17.91 -10.06
C GLU A 637 -21.55 16.84 -10.39
N ASP A 638 -22.62 17.22 -11.11
CA ASP A 638 -23.71 16.34 -11.53
C ASP A 638 -23.60 15.83 -12.98
N GLY A 639 -22.57 16.24 -13.74
CA GLY A 639 -22.37 15.89 -15.14
C GLY A 639 -23.46 16.38 -16.11
N LYS A 640 -24.47 17.10 -15.59
CA LYS A 640 -25.64 17.62 -16.34
C LYS A 640 -25.71 19.16 -16.37
N GLY A 641 -24.76 19.84 -15.74
CA GLY A 641 -24.68 21.31 -15.68
C GLY A 641 -23.63 21.90 -16.61
N GLN A 642 -23.67 23.22 -16.82
CA GLN A 642 -22.60 23.96 -17.51
C GLN A 642 -21.27 23.84 -16.74
N PRO A 643 -20.13 23.79 -17.45
CA PRO A 643 -18.82 23.75 -16.82
C PRO A 643 -18.57 25.02 -15.99
N SER A 644 -17.94 24.86 -14.82
CA SER A 644 -17.52 25.99 -14.00
C SER A 644 -16.12 26.44 -14.38
N VAL A 645 -15.98 27.72 -14.69
CA VAL A 645 -14.70 28.36 -15.00
C VAL A 645 -14.01 28.75 -13.69
N HIS A 646 -12.77 28.30 -13.51
CA HIS A 646 -11.93 28.68 -12.37
C HIS A 646 -10.73 29.50 -12.81
N LEU A 647 -10.52 30.63 -12.14
CA LEU A 647 -9.35 31.48 -12.30
C LEU A 647 -8.33 31.17 -11.21
N ASN A 648 -7.22 30.57 -11.60
CA ASN A 648 -6.08 30.30 -10.74
C ASN A 648 -5.05 31.43 -10.88
N VAL A 649 -4.58 31.97 -9.76
CA VAL A 649 -3.65 33.10 -9.70
C VAL A 649 -2.43 32.71 -8.86
N GLY A 650 -1.26 32.68 -9.48
CA GLY A 650 0.02 32.45 -8.80
C GLY A 650 0.71 33.78 -8.50
N LEU A 651 1.16 33.97 -7.27
CA LEU A 651 1.82 35.20 -6.81
C LEU A 651 3.34 35.02 -6.64
N GLN A 652 4.06 36.14 -6.64
CA GLN A 652 5.51 36.16 -6.39
C GLN A 652 5.91 35.73 -4.97
N ASN A 653 5.03 35.93 -3.99
CA ASN A 653 5.29 35.58 -2.59
C ASN A 653 5.01 34.10 -2.26
N GLY A 654 4.74 33.25 -3.26
CA GLY A 654 4.49 31.83 -3.05
C GLY A 654 3.04 31.43 -2.77
N CYS A 655 2.12 32.40 -2.76
CA CYS A 655 0.69 32.14 -2.61
C CYS A 655 0.02 31.85 -3.96
N MET A 656 -0.98 30.98 -3.91
CA MET A 656 -1.91 30.68 -4.99
C MET A 656 -3.33 31.02 -4.53
N PHE A 657 -4.07 31.74 -5.38
CA PHE A 657 -5.52 31.88 -5.25
C PHE A 657 -6.22 31.02 -6.29
N ARG A 658 -7.32 30.39 -5.87
CA ARG A 658 -8.29 29.80 -6.78
C ARG A 658 -9.61 30.53 -6.59
N ASN A 659 -10.12 31.10 -7.67
CA ASN A 659 -11.40 31.77 -7.71
C ASN A 659 -12.35 31.03 -8.67
N THR A 660 -13.64 31.11 -8.41
CA THR A 660 -14.69 30.73 -9.35
C THR A 660 -15.12 31.97 -10.13
N VAL A 661 -15.22 31.85 -11.45
CA VAL A 661 -15.69 32.93 -12.32
C VAL A 661 -17.12 32.62 -12.74
N ASP A 662 -18.03 33.58 -12.59
CA ASP A 662 -19.38 33.44 -13.12
C ASP A 662 -19.38 33.53 -14.65
N ASN A 663 -19.92 32.51 -15.33
CA ASN A 663 -19.99 32.44 -16.79
C ASN A 663 -20.80 33.59 -17.41
N VAL A 664 -21.72 34.22 -16.66
CA VAL A 664 -22.57 35.30 -17.18
C VAL A 664 -22.00 36.68 -16.87
N THR A 665 -21.68 36.97 -15.60
CA THR A 665 -21.23 38.31 -15.21
C THR A 665 -19.72 38.52 -15.26
N GLY A 666 -18.93 37.44 -15.30
CA GLY A 666 -17.48 37.52 -15.14
C GLY A 666 -17.04 37.93 -13.73
N ALA A 667 -17.95 37.89 -12.74
CA ALA A 667 -17.61 38.19 -11.35
C ALA A 667 -16.71 37.09 -10.75
N ILE A 668 -15.68 37.51 -10.02
CA ILE A 668 -14.72 36.63 -9.34
C ILE A 668 -15.28 36.33 -7.93
N MET A 669 -15.53 35.05 -7.64
CA MET A 669 -16.18 34.56 -6.40
C MET A 669 -15.40 33.38 -5.77
N ASP A 670 -15.79 32.95 -4.56
CA ASP A 670 -15.21 31.82 -3.79
C ASP A 670 -13.67 31.75 -3.80
N THR A 671 -13.01 32.84 -3.39
CA THR A 671 -11.55 32.91 -3.33
C THR A 671 -10.98 31.99 -2.25
N ARG A 672 -10.24 30.95 -2.67
CA ARG A 672 -9.47 30.07 -1.78
C ARG A 672 -7.98 30.37 -1.89
N THR A 673 -7.31 30.48 -0.74
CA THR A 673 -5.88 30.82 -0.68
C THR A 673 -5.06 29.63 -0.19
N ARG A 674 -3.92 29.35 -0.84
CA ARG A 674 -2.94 28.35 -0.41
C ARG A 674 -1.53 28.88 -0.58
N TYR A 675 -0.65 28.58 0.37
CA TYR A 675 0.78 28.84 0.26
C TYR A 675 1.48 27.58 -0.26
N LEU A 676 2.21 27.71 -1.37
CA LEU A 676 2.83 26.56 -2.06
C LEU A 676 4.33 26.44 -1.79
N GLY A 677 5.01 27.54 -1.45
CA GLY A 677 6.45 27.55 -1.30
C GLY A 677 7.04 28.95 -1.24
N THR A 678 8.37 29.05 -1.13
CA THR A 678 9.09 30.33 -1.01
C THR A 678 9.38 31.00 -2.36
N ARG A 679 9.26 30.27 -3.47
CA ARG A 679 9.50 30.78 -4.83
C ARG A 679 8.18 31.29 -5.48
N PRO A 680 8.26 32.19 -6.47
CA PRO A 680 7.09 32.61 -7.25
C PRO A 680 6.31 31.43 -7.83
N VAL A 681 4.97 31.51 -7.79
CA VAL A 681 4.10 30.43 -8.28
C VAL A 681 3.89 30.55 -9.78
N LYS A 682 4.28 29.52 -10.53
CA LYS A 682 3.93 29.36 -11.96
C LYS A 682 2.84 28.31 -12.13
N LEU A 683 1.92 28.53 -13.05
CA LEU A 683 0.76 27.68 -13.30
C LEU A 683 0.80 27.16 -14.73
N PHE A 684 0.62 25.84 -14.90
CA PHE A 684 0.64 25.17 -16.20
C PHE A 684 -0.55 24.24 -16.34
N ARG A 685 -1.18 24.24 -17.51
CA ARG A 685 -2.27 23.32 -17.82
C ARG A 685 -1.70 21.94 -18.18
N VAL A 686 -2.26 20.90 -17.59
CA VAL A 686 -1.97 19.50 -17.93
C VAL A 686 -3.25 18.70 -17.98
N THR A 687 -3.24 17.59 -18.70
CA THR A 687 -4.35 16.63 -18.68
C THR A 687 -4.05 15.50 -17.71
N CYS A 688 -5.03 15.09 -16.91
CA CYS A 688 -4.91 13.97 -15.99
C CYS A 688 -6.25 13.22 -15.91
N GLN A 689 -6.24 11.91 -16.20
CA GLN A 689 -7.45 11.07 -16.33
C GLN A 689 -8.49 11.65 -17.28
N GLY A 690 -8.04 12.17 -18.43
CA GLY A 690 -8.88 12.81 -19.44
C GLY A 690 -9.53 14.12 -19.01
N GLN A 691 -9.19 14.68 -17.84
CA GLN A 691 -9.70 15.95 -17.34
C GLN A 691 -8.60 17.01 -17.25
N ASN A 692 -9.00 18.29 -17.36
CA ASN A 692 -8.09 19.41 -17.17
C ASN A 692 -7.62 19.51 -15.71
N ALA A 693 -6.31 19.60 -15.54
CA ALA A 693 -5.63 19.77 -14.26
C ALA A 693 -4.57 20.88 -14.36
N VAL A 694 -4.04 21.31 -13.20
CA VAL A 694 -3.08 22.41 -13.12
C VAL A 694 -1.85 21.99 -12.34
N VAL A 695 -0.69 22.04 -12.98
CA VAL A 695 0.61 21.95 -12.28
C VAL A 695 0.97 23.33 -11.78
N CYS A 696 1.22 23.44 -10.48
CA CYS A 696 1.67 24.66 -9.83
C CYS A 696 3.12 24.47 -9.38
N THR A 697 4.08 25.23 -9.91
CA THR A 697 5.49 25.13 -9.50
C THR A 697 5.89 26.30 -8.60
N SER A 698 6.67 26.02 -7.56
CA SER A 698 7.20 27.00 -6.60
C SER A 698 8.53 26.45 -6.01
N SER A 699 8.68 26.33 -4.68
CA SER A 699 9.79 25.57 -4.09
C SER A 699 9.58 24.05 -4.24
N ARG A 700 8.32 23.63 -4.28
CA ARG A 700 7.86 22.30 -4.67
C ARG A 700 6.85 22.42 -5.81
N SER A 701 6.74 21.37 -6.59
CA SER A 701 5.69 21.23 -7.61
C SER A 701 4.43 20.65 -6.97
N TRP A 702 3.27 21.13 -7.36
CA TRP A 702 1.95 20.70 -6.90
C TRP A 702 1.05 20.39 -8.09
N LEU A 703 0.13 19.46 -7.91
CA LEU A 703 -0.90 19.12 -8.89
C LEU A 703 -2.27 19.44 -8.29
N LEU A 704 -3.01 20.32 -8.95
CA LEU A 704 -4.42 20.58 -8.71
C LEU A 704 -5.24 19.79 -9.72
N TYR A 705 -6.03 18.84 -9.24
CA TYR A 705 -6.86 17.98 -10.09
C TYR A 705 -8.20 17.70 -9.43
N HIS A 706 -9.16 17.25 -10.23
CA HIS A 706 -10.50 16.88 -9.78
C HIS A 706 -10.60 15.34 -9.71
N HIS A 707 -10.88 14.80 -8.53
CA HIS A 707 -10.96 13.36 -8.30
C HIS A 707 -12.05 13.04 -7.29
N GLN A 708 -12.86 12.01 -7.55
CA GLN A 708 -14.01 11.63 -6.71
C GLN A 708 -14.93 12.81 -6.35
N ARG A 709 -15.25 13.67 -7.33
CA ARG A 709 -16.08 14.87 -7.17
C ARG A 709 -15.53 15.92 -6.19
N ARG A 710 -14.21 15.96 -6.00
CA ARG A 710 -13.55 16.94 -5.14
C ARG A 710 -12.26 17.44 -5.78
N PHE A 711 -11.95 18.72 -5.54
CA PHE A 711 -10.62 19.25 -5.86
C PHE A 711 -9.57 18.82 -4.85
N HIS A 712 -8.49 18.23 -5.36
CA HIS A 712 -7.30 17.89 -4.61
C HIS A 712 -6.14 18.78 -5.07
N LEU A 713 -5.40 19.34 -4.11
CA LEU A 713 -4.15 20.05 -4.36
C LEU A 713 -3.07 19.31 -3.59
N THR A 714 -2.32 18.45 -4.28
CA THR A 714 -1.31 17.59 -3.68
C THR A 714 0.06 17.96 -4.22
N PRO A 715 1.12 17.94 -3.40
CA PRO A 715 2.45 18.17 -3.91
C PRO A 715 2.93 16.95 -4.70
N LEU A 716 3.87 17.12 -5.60
CA LEU A 716 4.59 16.03 -6.25
C LEU A 716 5.77 15.64 -5.36
N SER A 717 6.00 14.34 -5.17
CA SER A 717 7.20 13.82 -4.50
C SER A 717 8.34 13.72 -5.52
N TYR A 718 8.76 14.87 -6.05
CA TYR A 718 9.73 14.94 -7.14
C TYR A 718 10.62 16.18 -7.01
N VAL A 719 11.67 16.26 -7.83
CA VAL A 719 12.55 17.43 -7.90
C VAL A 719 11.75 18.68 -8.32
N ASN A 720 12.27 19.85 -7.97
CA ASN A 720 11.60 21.09 -8.33
C ASN A 720 11.59 21.29 -9.85
N LEU A 721 10.43 21.64 -10.40
CA LEU A 721 10.21 21.83 -11.82
C LEU A 721 10.12 23.33 -12.11
N GLU A 722 10.80 23.80 -13.16
CA GLU A 722 10.80 25.21 -13.55
C GLU A 722 9.66 25.56 -14.50
N PHE A 723 9.32 24.63 -15.39
CA PHE A 723 8.25 24.74 -16.38
C PHE A 723 7.67 23.34 -16.66
N ALA A 724 6.39 23.27 -17.01
CA ALA A 724 5.72 22.02 -17.37
C ALA A 724 4.71 22.23 -18.52
N ALA A 725 4.50 21.20 -19.32
CA ALA A 725 3.48 21.13 -20.36
C ALA A 725 2.86 19.72 -20.42
N SER A 726 1.58 19.63 -20.80
CA SER A 726 0.90 18.34 -21.02
C SER A 726 1.60 17.55 -22.13
N PHE A 727 1.70 16.24 -22.02
CA PHE A 727 2.36 15.42 -23.04
C PHE A 727 1.55 14.16 -23.33
N SER A 728 1.47 13.80 -24.61
CA SER A 728 0.84 12.57 -25.07
C SER A 728 1.65 11.93 -26.19
N SER A 729 2.01 10.67 -26.03
CA SER A 729 2.69 9.85 -27.03
C SER A 729 2.18 8.41 -27.00
N GLU A 730 2.60 7.58 -27.96
CA GLU A 730 2.24 6.16 -27.99
C GLU A 730 2.78 5.39 -26.77
N GLN A 731 3.96 5.79 -26.27
CA GLN A 731 4.59 5.21 -25.07
C GLN A 731 3.96 5.73 -23.78
N CYS A 732 3.44 6.96 -23.78
CA CYS A 732 2.87 7.62 -22.62
C CYS A 732 1.59 8.37 -23.03
N ALA A 733 0.44 7.70 -22.88
CA ALA A 733 -0.84 8.27 -23.31
C ALA A 733 -1.17 9.60 -22.61
N GLU A 734 -0.85 9.70 -21.31
CA GLU A 734 -1.00 10.92 -20.52
C GLU A 734 0.26 11.13 -19.65
N GLY A 735 1.05 12.14 -19.99
CA GLY A 735 2.25 12.53 -19.28
C GLY A 735 2.40 14.04 -19.16
N ILE A 736 3.50 14.46 -18.55
CA ILE A 736 3.90 15.84 -18.36
C ILE A 736 5.36 15.94 -18.79
N VAL A 737 5.66 16.81 -19.74
CA VAL A 737 7.04 17.20 -20.04
C VAL A 737 7.39 18.37 -19.15
N ALA A 738 8.48 18.26 -18.41
CA ALA A 738 8.93 19.28 -17.48
C ALA A 738 10.42 19.56 -17.62
N ILE A 739 10.80 20.78 -17.25
CA ILE A 739 12.20 21.21 -17.14
C ILE A 739 12.57 21.24 -15.67
N ALA A 740 13.73 20.66 -15.34
CA ALA A 740 14.36 20.81 -14.04
C ALA A 740 15.83 21.16 -14.24
N GLU A 741 16.22 22.38 -13.85
CA GLU A 741 17.57 22.91 -14.07
C GLU A 741 18.01 22.76 -15.54
N ASN A 742 19.01 21.92 -15.80
CA ASN A 742 19.56 21.70 -17.14
C ASN A 742 19.03 20.40 -17.79
N SER A 743 17.95 19.83 -17.27
CA SER A 743 17.39 18.56 -17.75
C SER A 743 15.94 18.70 -18.21
N LEU A 744 15.64 18.06 -19.34
CA LEU A 744 14.30 17.78 -19.82
C LEU A 744 13.85 16.43 -19.26
N ARG A 745 12.65 16.39 -18.68
CA ARG A 745 12.12 15.20 -18.01
C ARG A 745 10.70 14.93 -18.49
N ILE A 746 10.42 13.68 -18.84
CA ILE A 746 9.08 13.20 -19.17
C ILE A 746 8.61 12.38 -17.97
N ILE A 747 7.54 12.84 -17.34
CA ILE A 747 7.01 12.25 -16.11
C ILE A 747 5.51 11.93 -16.26
N ALA A 748 5.03 10.96 -15.50
CA ALA A 748 3.60 10.64 -15.42
C ALA A 748 3.15 10.50 -13.96
N ALA A 749 1.90 10.88 -13.70
CA ALA A 749 1.27 10.79 -12.38
C ALA A 749 0.16 9.73 -12.43
N GLU A 750 0.51 8.46 -12.30
CA GLU A 750 -0.43 7.33 -12.46
C GLU A 750 -1.34 7.13 -11.25
N LYS A 751 -0.78 7.18 -10.04
CA LYS A 751 -1.48 6.80 -8.79
C LYS A 751 -2.12 8.02 -8.12
N LEU A 752 -3.25 8.48 -8.66
CA LEU A 752 -4.05 9.53 -8.01
C LEU A 752 -4.76 9.00 -6.76
N GLY A 753 -4.88 9.85 -5.74
CA GLY A 753 -5.61 9.55 -4.50
C GLY A 753 -4.75 8.96 -3.37
N VAL A 754 -3.53 8.52 -3.65
CA VAL A 754 -2.55 8.16 -2.61
C VAL A 754 -1.83 9.43 -2.14
N SER A 755 -1.86 9.69 -0.83
CA SER A 755 -1.30 10.93 -0.26
C SER A 755 0.21 10.84 0.02
N PHE A 756 0.75 9.63 0.20
CA PHE A 756 2.15 9.40 0.52
C PHE A 756 2.85 8.58 -0.54
N ASN A 757 3.97 9.08 -1.04
CA ASN A 757 4.94 8.28 -1.77
C ASN A 757 5.82 7.53 -0.77
N ILE A 758 5.97 6.21 -0.94
CA ILE A 758 6.65 5.32 0.00
C ILE A 758 7.91 4.77 -0.67
N GLN A 759 9.07 5.06 -0.08
CA GLN A 759 10.33 4.39 -0.42
C GLN A 759 10.68 3.39 0.68
N SER A 760 11.06 2.18 0.31
CA SER A 760 11.30 1.09 1.26
C SER A 760 12.75 0.59 1.21
N TYR A 761 13.36 0.42 2.38
CA TYR A 761 14.71 -0.11 2.54
C TYR A 761 14.69 -1.36 3.41
N ASN A 762 15.35 -2.44 2.97
CA ASN A 762 15.25 -3.75 3.64
C ASN A 762 16.11 -3.82 4.92
N HIS A 763 15.59 -4.50 5.94
CA HIS A 763 16.29 -4.90 7.15
C HIS A 763 16.40 -6.44 7.23
N LYS A 764 17.32 -6.94 8.06
CA LYS A 764 17.54 -8.39 8.22
C LYS A 764 16.64 -8.98 9.30
N LEU A 765 16.42 -8.25 10.39
CA LEU A 765 15.61 -8.66 11.52
C LEU A 765 14.51 -7.62 11.79
N THR A 766 13.57 -7.94 12.69
CA THR A 766 12.50 -7.02 13.07
C THR A 766 13.05 -5.76 13.78
N PRO A 767 12.92 -4.55 13.21
CA PRO A 767 13.39 -3.32 13.83
C PRO A 767 12.54 -2.95 15.05
N ARG A 768 13.17 -2.50 16.14
CA ARG A 768 12.46 -2.16 17.39
C ARG A 768 12.38 -0.67 17.64
N ARG A 769 13.49 0.04 17.43
CA ARG A 769 13.58 1.48 17.71
C ARG A 769 14.69 2.11 16.87
N LEU A 770 14.51 3.38 16.53
CA LEU A 770 15.47 4.19 15.81
C LEU A 770 15.83 5.45 16.61
N VAL A 771 17.04 5.95 16.42
CA VAL A 771 17.49 7.28 16.88
C VAL A 771 18.17 8.01 15.73
N VAL A 772 18.02 9.34 15.69
CA VAL A 772 18.54 10.18 14.60
C VAL A 772 19.90 10.74 14.98
N HIS A 773 20.86 10.60 14.06
CA HIS A 773 22.18 11.18 14.21
C HIS A 773 22.07 12.72 14.28
N PRO A 774 22.74 13.41 15.23
CA PRO A 774 22.53 14.83 15.46
C PRO A 774 23.06 15.75 14.35
N SER A 775 24.20 15.43 13.73
CA SER A 775 24.82 16.25 12.66
C SER A 775 24.61 15.72 11.23
N ALA A 776 24.72 14.40 11.02
CA ALA A 776 24.59 13.75 9.72
C ALA A 776 23.16 13.23 9.46
N PRO A 777 22.72 13.12 8.20
CA PRO A 777 21.42 12.55 7.84
C PRO A 777 21.47 11.01 7.92
N ALA A 778 21.55 10.47 9.14
CA ALA A 778 21.69 9.04 9.40
C ALA A 778 20.85 8.59 10.61
N PHE A 779 20.52 7.30 10.64
CA PHE A 779 19.77 6.65 11.71
C PHE A 779 20.56 5.50 12.31
N VAL A 780 20.48 5.34 13.63
CA VAL A 780 20.89 4.10 14.28
C VAL A 780 19.64 3.33 14.67
N VAL A 781 19.54 2.09 14.19
CA VAL A 781 18.38 1.21 14.38
C VAL A 781 18.84 -0.04 15.15
N ILE A 782 17.99 -0.50 16.06
CA ILE A 782 18.15 -1.80 16.70
C ILE A 782 17.14 -2.79 16.12
N GLU A 783 17.59 -3.99 15.80
CA GLU A 783 16.79 -5.05 15.20
C GLU A 783 16.85 -6.29 16.11
N SER A 784 15.72 -6.95 16.36
CA SER A 784 15.64 -8.07 17.31
C SER A 784 14.47 -9.01 17.05
N ASP A 785 14.77 -10.31 16.96
CA ASP A 785 13.79 -11.38 16.77
C ASP A 785 13.91 -12.50 17.81
N HIS A 786 12.74 -12.97 18.24
CA HIS A 786 12.57 -14.13 19.12
C HIS A 786 12.45 -15.40 18.27
N ALA A 787 12.90 -16.53 18.83
CA ALA A 787 12.96 -17.82 18.14
C ALA A 787 13.74 -17.71 16.83
N ALA A 788 14.90 -17.03 16.88
CA ALA A 788 15.75 -16.79 15.71
C ALA A 788 17.22 -17.09 16.03
N TYR A 789 17.96 -17.49 14.99
CA TYR A 789 19.41 -17.69 15.04
C TYR A 789 20.15 -16.49 14.45
N THR A 790 21.30 -16.14 15.04
CA THR A 790 22.27 -15.23 14.41
C THR A 790 22.88 -15.86 13.16
N ALA A 791 23.41 -15.05 12.24
CA ALA A 791 24.07 -15.53 11.03
C ALA A 791 25.23 -16.48 11.36
N SER A 792 26.02 -16.16 12.39
CA SER A 792 27.08 -17.04 12.88
C SER A 792 26.57 -18.40 13.35
N THR A 793 25.45 -18.43 14.09
CA THR A 793 24.87 -19.69 14.57
C THR A 793 24.27 -20.50 13.43
N LYS A 794 23.64 -19.86 12.44
CA LYS A 794 23.09 -20.52 11.24
C LYS A 794 24.19 -21.24 10.46
N THR A 795 25.32 -20.55 10.20
CA THR A 795 26.47 -21.15 9.51
C THR A 795 27.04 -22.33 10.29
N ALA A 796 27.17 -22.22 11.62
CA ALA A 796 27.66 -23.31 12.45
C ALA A 796 26.75 -24.54 12.39
N LYS A 797 25.43 -24.36 12.57
CA LYS A 797 24.44 -25.45 12.50
C LYS A 797 24.39 -26.13 11.13
N ARG A 798 24.48 -25.33 10.06
CA ARG A 798 24.54 -25.85 8.69
C ARG A 798 25.75 -26.74 8.49
N ASN A 799 26.92 -26.32 8.98
CA ASN A 799 28.12 -27.15 8.89
C ASN A 799 28.00 -28.43 9.73
N GLU A 800 27.43 -28.35 10.93
CA GLU A 800 27.16 -29.52 11.78
C GLU A 800 26.23 -30.52 11.09
N MET A 801 25.13 -30.04 10.49
CA MET A 801 24.19 -30.89 9.75
C MET A 801 24.84 -31.52 8.51
N ALA A 802 25.68 -30.77 7.79
CA ALA A 802 26.43 -31.30 6.66
C ALA A 802 27.41 -32.41 7.09
N ASP A 803 28.11 -32.21 8.21
CA ASP A 803 29.03 -33.19 8.77
C ASP A 803 28.30 -34.46 9.24
N ASP A 804 27.09 -34.33 9.80
CA ASP A 804 26.29 -35.47 10.23
C ASP A 804 25.72 -36.27 9.05
N ILE A 805 25.33 -35.61 7.96
CA ILE A 805 24.94 -36.28 6.70
C ILE A 805 26.10 -37.10 6.15
N GLU A 806 27.31 -36.56 6.13
CA GLU A 806 28.51 -37.29 5.70
C GLU A 806 28.83 -38.49 6.61
N ARG A 807 28.54 -38.40 7.92
CA ARG A 807 28.79 -39.50 8.90
C ARG A 807 27.78 -40.63 8.82
N LEU A 808 26.55 -40.35 8.41
CA LEU A 808 25.46 -41.34 8.37
C LEU A 808 25.53 -42.26 7.14
N ALA A 809 26.33 -41.92 6.13
CA ALA A 809 26.53 -42.74 4.93
C ALA A 809 27.40 -43.98 5.24
N ASN A 810 26.86 -45.18 4.99
CA ASN A 810 27.55 -46.42 5.31
C ASN A 810 28.24 -47.05 4.09
N ASP A 811 27.69 -46.83 2.89
CA ASP A 811 28.19 -47.41 1.63
C ASP A 811 28.93 -46.39 0.75
N SER A 812 29.79 -46.88 -0.17
CA SER A 812 30.64 -46.01 -1.01
C SER A 812 29.86 -45.12 -1.98
N GLU A 813 28.72 -45.60 -2.49
CA GLU A 813 27.83 -44.80 -3.36
C GLU A 813 27.05 -43.75 -2.56
N GLU A 814 26.62 -44.09 -1.33
CA GLU A 814 25.97 -43.15 -0.41
C GLU A 814 26.93 -42.05 0.05
N MET A 815 28.22 -42.36 0.25
CA MET A 815 29.22 -41.35 0.63
C MET A 815 29.41 -40.27 -0.43
N GLU A 816 29.36 -40.61 -1.72
CA GLU A 816 29.52 -39.64 -2.80
C GLU A 816 28.30 -38.72 -2.89
N LEU A 817 27.09 -39.29 -2.79
CA LEU A 817 25.84 -38.53 -2.75
C LEU A 817 25.73 -37.66 -1.47
N ALA A 818 26.12 -38.20 -0.31
CA ALA A 818 26.10 -37.49 0.96
C ALA A 818 27.04 -36.28 0.94
N LYS A 819 28.21 -36.40 0.31
CA LYS A 819 29.12 -35.27 0.10
C LYS A 819 28.53 -34.21 -0.82
N GLU A 820 27.89 -34.60 -1.91
CA GLU A 820 27.22 -33.66 -2.80
C GLU A 820 26.11 -32.89 -2.07
N ILE A 821 25.29 -33.59 -1.28
CA ILE A 821 24.24 -32.98 -0.45
C ILE A 821 24.83 -32.04 0.61
N ALA A 822 25.91 -32.46 1.29
CA ALA A 822 26.60 -31.66 2.29
C ALA A 822 27.20 -30.38 1.67
N ASP A 823 27.79 -30.47 0.48
CA ASP A 823 28.34 -29.33 -0.24
C ASP A 823 27.25 -28.37 -0.72
N VAL A 824 26.11 -28.88 -1.21
CA VAL A 824 24.95 -28.05 -1.54
C VAL A 824 24.42 -27.36 -0.30
N LEU A 825 24.34 -28.06 0.83
CA LEU A 825 23.84 -27.51 2.08
C LEU A 825 24.75 -26.40 2.63
N ARG A 826 26.09 -26.56 2.51
CA ARG A 826 27.08 -25.53 2.90
C ARG A 826 27.02 -24.29 2.00
N ASN A 827 26.86 -24.48 0.68
CA ASN A 827 27.00 -23.41 -0.32
C ASN A 827 25.68 -22.70 -0.67
N ASN A 828 24.55 -23.40 -0.65
CA ASN A 828 23.26 -22.85 -1.06
C ASN A 828 22.53 -22.29 0.16
N ILE A 829 22.43 -20.95 0.25
CA ILE A 829 21.72 -20.24 1.31
C ILE A 829 20.36 -19.81 0.74
N PRO A 830 19.24 -20.44 1.15
CA PRO A 830 17.93 -20.00 0.71
C PRO A 830 17.68 -18.55 1.09
N ASP A 831 17.03 -17.79 0.20
CA ASP A 831 16.65 -16.42 0.48
C ASP A 831 15.55 -16.38 1.56
N GLU A 832 15.93 -15.96 2.77
CA GLU A 832 15.02 -15.86 3.92
C GLU A 832 13.88 -14.86 3.71
N THR A 833 14.04 -13.90 2.78
CA THR A 833 12.99 -12.95 2.43
C THR A 833 11.88 -13.60 1.62
N VAL A 834 12.15 -14.71 0.93
CA VAL A 834 11.16 -15.45 0.15
C VAL A 834 10.65 -16.64 0.95
N PHE A 835 11.57 -17.50 1.40
CA PHE A 835 11.26 -18.78 2.03
C PHE A 835 11.01 -18.70 3.54
N GLY A 836 11.15 -17.52 4.15
CA GLY A 836 11.06 -17.34 5.59
C GLY A 836 12.38 -17.67 6.29
N ALA A 837 12.60 -17.02 7.43
CA ALA A 837 13.78 -17.24 8.25
C ALA A 837 13.62 -18.49 9.12
N PRO A 838 14.67 -19.33 9.28
CA PRO A 838 14.63 -20.49 10.16
C PRO A 838 14.31 -20.10 11.61
N LYS A 839 13.39 -20.83 12.23
CA LYS A 839 12.87 -20.60 13.58
C LYS A 839 13.59 -21.49 14.59
N ALA A 840 14.27 -20.84 15.53
CA ALA A 840 14.96 -21.49 16.63
C ALA A 840 14.01 -21.98 17.72
N ALA A 841 14.56 -22.80 18.63
CA ALA A 841 13.88 -23.19 19.86
C ALA A 841 13.41 -21.97 20.67
N ARG A 842 12.38 -22.18 21.49
CA ARG A 842 11.82 -21.14 22.37
C ARG A 842 12.91 -20.57 23.29
N GLY A 843 12.89 -19.25 23.52
CA GLY A 843 13.89 -18.56 24.36
C GLY A 843 15.19 -18.17 23.64
N LYS A 844 15.39 -18.56 22.38
CA LYS A 844 16.51 -18.10 21.54
C LYS A 844 16.25 -16.73 20.93
N TRP A 845 17.30 -15.91 20.85
CA TRP A 845 17.21 -14.55 20.28
C TRP A 845 18.35 -14.24 19.32
N ALA A 846 18.01 -13.49 18.27
CA ALA A 846 18.98 -12.85 17.37
C ALA A 846 18.74 -11.34 17.37
N SER A 847 19.81 -10.55 17.42
CA SER A 847 19.72 -9.09 17.43
C SER A 847 20.91 -8.42 16.75
N ALA A 848 20.71 -7.20 16.29
CA ALA A 848 21.74 -6.40 15.64
C ALA A 848 21.54 -4.90 15.85
N VAL A 849 22.61 -4.15 15.63
CA VAL A 849 22.61 -2.68 15.59
C VAL A 849 23.07 -2.26 14.19
N SER A 850 22.29 -1.44 13.51
CA SER A 850 22.57 -0.97 12.15
C SER A 850 22.59 0.56 12.10
N LEU A 851 23.53 1.11 11.35
CA LEU A 851 23.62 2.54 11.01
C LEU A 851 23.26 2.70 9.54
N LEU A 852 22.24 3.50 9.26
CA LEU A 852 21.67 3.68 7.93
C LEU A 852 21.70 5.16 7.54
N SER A 853 21.93 5.42 6.25
CA SER A 853 21.74 6.75 5.67
C SER A 853 20.25 7.06 5.50
N ALA A 854 19.83 8.28 5.82
CA ALA A 854 18.43 8.72 5.72
C ALA A 854 18.00 9.07 4.29
N ILE A 855 18.95 9.22 3.36
CA ILE A 855 18.71 9.68 1.99
C ILE A 855 18.49 8.49 1.04
N ASP A 856 19.42 7.52 1.09
CA ASP A 856 19.44 6.36 0.20
C ASP A 856 19.18 5.03 0.93
N GLY A 857 19.04 5.06 2.26
CA GLY A 857 18.73 3.87 3.07
C GLY A 857 19.83 2.82 3.12
N LYS A 858 21.03 3.13 2.63
CA LYS A 858 22.16 2.18 2.66
C LYS A 858 22.64 1.97 4.08
N VAL A 859 22.89 0.71 4.43
CA VAL A 859 23.51 0.31 5.69
C VAL A 859 24.99 0.63 5.63
N GLN A 860 25.42 1.61 6.43
CA GLN A 860 26.82 2.06 6.52
C GLN A 860 27.65 1.15 7.44
N THR A 861 27.07 0.73 8.57
CA THR A 861 27.72 -0.18 9.51
C THR A 861 26.69 -1.10 10.15
N TYR A 862 27.05 -2.37 10.31
CA TYR A 862 26.20 -3.41 10.89
C TYR A 862 26.99 -4.17 11.95
N PHE A 863 26.43 -4.27 13.17
CA PHE A 863 27.03 -5.00 14.27
C PHE A 863 26.04 -6.06 14.77
N GLU A 864 26.38 -7.34 14.56
CA GLU A 864 25.58 -8.46 15.03
C GLU A 864 25.89 -8.74 16.51
N LEU A 865 24.84 -8.89 17.33
CA LEU A 865 24.98 -9.23 18.74
C LEU A 865 25.13 -10.75 18.91
N PRO A 866 25.78 -11.21 20.00
CA PRO A 866 25.86 -12.63 20.31
C PRO A 866 24.48 -13.29 20.43
N GLN A 867 24.44 -14.60 20.19
CA GLN A 867 23.23 -15.42 20.36
C GLN A 867 22.66 -15.27 21.78
N ASP A 868 21.33 -15.18 21.86
CA ASP A 868 20.55 -15.06 23.11
C ASP A 868 20.65 -13.71 23.84
N GLU A 869 21.25 -12.71 23.18
CA GLU A 869 21.14 -11.30 23.58
C GLU A 869 20.07 -10.59 22.74
N ASN A 870 19.12 -9.90 23.39
CA ASN A 870 18.04 -9.18 22.72
C ASN A 870 18.13 -7.67 22.91
N ALA A 871 18.27 -6.90 21.82
CA ALA A 871 18.32 -5.43 21.91
C ALA A 871 16.89 -4.87 22.10
N LYS A 872 16.68 -4.10 23.17
CA LYS A 872 15.34 -3.60 23.53
C LYS A 872 15.19 -2.10 23.42
N CYS A 873 16.23 -1.36 23.77
CA CYS A 873 16.19 0.09 23.79
C CYS A 873 17.52 0.67 23.34
N ILE A 874 17.44 1.87 22.78
CA ILE A 874 18.57 2.63 22.26
C ILE A 874 18.38 4.09 22.62
N ALA A 875 19.46 4.77 22.99
CA ALA A 875 19.48 6.20 23.23
C ALA A 875 20.82 6.80 22.81
N LEU A 876 20.78 8.06 22.35
CA LEU A 876 21.97 8.88 22.20
C LEU A 876 22.24 9.58 23.53
N CYS A 877 23.48 9.53 23.99
CA CYS A 877 23.89 10.18 25.22
C CYS A 877 25.20 10.93 25.00
N GLN A 878 25.23 12.18 25.45
CA GLN A 878 26.41 13.02 25.48
C GLN A 878 26.82 13.18 26.94
N PHE A 879 27.94 12.56 27.32
CA PHE A 879 28.38 12.57 28.71
C PHE A 879 29.13 13.88 29.03
N SER A 880 28.93 14.46 30.22
CA SER A 880 29.59 15.73 30.60
C SER A 880 31.12 15.67 30.55
N LYS A 881 31.70 14.48 30.72
CA LYS A 881 33.16 14.26 30.64
C LYS A 881 33.70 14.28 29.22
N HIS A 882 32.85 14.02 28.23
CA HIS A 882 33.20 13.98 26.81
C HIS A 882 32.14 14.75 26.00
N PRO A 883 32.14 16.10 26.11
CA PRO A 883 31.11 16.93 25.48
C PRO A 883 31.22 16.94 23.95
N GLU A 884 32.35 16.58 23.35
CA GLU A 884 32.48 16.61 21.89
C GLU A 884 32.02 15.31 21.21
N THR A 885 31.80 14.24 21.99
CA THR A 885 31.47 12.91 21.45
C THR A 885 30.06 12.51 21.82
N VAL A 886 29.28 12.11 20.83
CA VAL A 886 27.98 11.49 21.04
C VAL A 886 28.15 9.97 21.08
N MET A 887 27.64 9.34 22.13
CA MET A 887 27.69 7.89 22.29
C MET A 887 26.29 7.31 22.11
N VAL A 888 26.24 6.13 21.51
CA VAL A 888 25.00 5.34 21.39
C VAL A 888 25.03 4.28 22.46
N LEU A 889 23.99 4.24 23.30
CA LEU A 889 23.81 3.22 24.30
C LEU A 889 22.69 2.28 23.86
N VAL A 890 22.98 0.98 23.81
CA VAL A 890 22.01 -0.07 23.47
C VAL A 890 21.81 -0.97 24.68
N GLY A 891 20.58 -1.02 25.19
CA GLY A 891 20.19 -1.85 26.32
C GLY A 891 19.63 -3.17 25.84
N CYS A 892 20.16 -4.27 26.40
CA CYS A 892 19.78 -5.63 26.03
C CYS A 892 19.34 -6.47 27.25
N GLY A 893 18.56 -7.51 26.99
CA GLY A 893 18.38 -8.66 27.87
C GLY A 893 19.21 -9.86 27.39
N VAL A 894 19.45 -10.81 28.28
CA VAL A 894 20.24 -12.02 28.02
C VAL A 894 19.52 -13.22 28.61
N ASN A 895 19.31 -14.27 27.80
CA ASN A 895 18.53 -15.47 28.15
C ASN A 895 17.12 -15.14 28.65
N GLU A 896 16.42 -14.25 27.95
CA GLU A 896 15.08 -13.84 28.34
C GLU A 896 14.02 -14.75 27.72
N SER A 897 13.18 -15.34 28.56
CA SER A 897 11.95 -16.00 28.13
C SER A 897 10.76 -15.05 28.22
N LEU A 898 9.87 -15.09 27.21
CA LEU A 898 8.65 -14.29 27.18
C LEU A 898 7.51 -14.93 27.99
N ASN A 899 7.46 -16.26 28.11
CA ASN A 899 6.43 -16.99 28.86
C ASN A 899 7.06 -17.95 29.88
N PRO A 900 7.18 -17.54 31.16
CA PRO A 900 7.90 -18.31 32.18
C PRO A 900 7.15 -19.56 32.68
N PHE A 901 5.87 -19.74 32.36
CA PHE A 901 5.06 -20.87 32.86
C PHE A 901 5.26 -22.17 32.08
N GLU A 902 5.76 -22.10 30.84
CA GLU A 902 6.00 -23.28 30.00
C GLU A 902 7.47 -23.71 29.97
N ASP A 903 8.40 -22.80 30.28
CA ASP A 903 9.83 -23.09 30.32
C ASP A 903 10.19 -23.75 31.65
N GLY A 904 10.41 -25.06 31.61
CA GLY A 904 10.73 -25.88 32.77
C GLY A 904 11.93 -25.40 33.60
N GLN A 905 12.04 -25.95 34.81
CA GLN A 905 13.15 -25.73 35.74
C GLN A 905 14.50 -26.05 35.07
N GLY A 906 15.29 -25.02 34.72
CA GLY A 906 16.62 -25.21 34.12
C GLY A 906 17.21 -23.99 33.39
N VAL A 907 16.39 -22.99 33.05
CA VAL A 907 16.87 -21.79 32.34
C VAL A 907 17.66 -20.88 33.29
N ARG A 908 18.85 -20.42 32.84
CA ARG A 908 19.68 -19.46 33.59
C ARG A 908 18.85 -18.20 33.88
N PRO A 909 19.00 -17.58 35.08
CA PRO A 909 18.23 -16.38 35.40
C PRO A 909 18.49 -15.28 34.37
N PRO A 910 17.45 -14.55 33.92
CA PRO A 910 17.59 -13.52 32.91
C PRO A 910 18.50 -12.40 33.42
N ARG A 911 19.47 -12.00 32.60
CA ARG A 911 20.40 -10.89 32.89
C ARG A 911 20.21 -9.76 31.87
N GLY A 912 20.93 -8.66 32.03
CA GLY A 912 20.98 -7.62 31.00
C GLY A 912 22.39 -7.12 30.75
N CYS A 913 22.53 -6.34 29.70
CA CYS A 913 23.76 -5.62 29.41
C CYS A 913 23.46 -4.31 28.70
N VAL A 914 24.44 -3.40 28.73
CA VAL A 914 24.43 -2.14 27.99
C VAL A 914 25.68 -2.07 27.14
N TYR A 915 25.49 -2.01 25.82
CA TYR A 915 26.55 -1.74 24.86
C TYR A 915 26.72 -0.23 24.71
N THR A 916 27.96 0.24 24.71
CA THR A 916 28.29 1.64 24.46
C THR A 916 29.10 1.73 23.18
N PHE A 917 28.57 2.43 22.17
CA PHE A 917 29.22 2.66 20.89
C PHE A 917 29.61 4.15 20.77
N HIS A 918 30.76 4.41 20.17
CA HIS A 918 31.19 5.73 19.75
C HIS A 918 30.70 6.01 18.34
N LEU A 919 29.99 7.12 18.14
CA LEU A 919 29.43 7.49 16.85
C LEU A 919 30.37 8.46 16.12
N SER A 920 30.71 8.15 14.86
CA SER A 920 31.53 9.05 14.03
C SER A 920 30.76 10.33 13.70
N PRO A 921 31.36 11.53 13.82
CA PRO A 921 30.71 12.80 13.49
C PRO A 921 30.16 12.88 12.05
N ASN A 922 30.77 12.14 11.13
CA ASN A 922 30.38 12.10 9.71
C ASN A 922 29.15 11.21 9.46
N GLY A 923 28.76 10.35 10.41
CA GLY A 923 27.66 9.40 10.24
C GLY A 923 28.00 8.15 9.42
N ASP A 924 29.29 7.86 9.21
CA ASP A 924 29.74 6.74 8.36
C ASP A 924 29.92 5.42 9.13
N ARG A 925 30.27 5.50 10.42
CA ARG A 925 30.49 4.31 11.26
C ARG A 925 30.23 4.54 12.74
N PHE A 926 30.04 3.45 13.47
CA PHE A 926 30.10 3.42 14.93
C PHE A 926 31.05 2.31 15.41
N ASP A 927 31.79 2.59 16.47
CA ASP A 927 32.81 1.69 17.02
C ASP A 927 32.41 1.24 18.44
N LEU A 928 32.50 -0.06 18.73
CA LEU A 928 32.20 -0.59 20.07
C LEU A 928 33.27 -0.15 21.09
N LEU A 929 32.85 0.50 22.18
CA LEU A 929 33.76 0.88 23.27
C LEU A 929 33.82 -0.21 24.35
N HIS A 930 32.68 -0.57 24.93
CA HIS A 930 32.60 -1.62 25.95
C HIS A 930 31.17 -2.12 26.16
N ARG A 931 31.06 -3.28 26.82
CA ARG A 931 29.80 -3.92 27.25
C ARG A 931 29.73 -3.94 28.78
N THR A 932 28.71 -3.32 29.36
CA THR A 932 28.50 -3.28 30.82
C THR A 932 27.38 -4.22 31.23
N GLU A 933 27.63 -5.12 32.18
CA GLU A 933 26.59 -6.04 32.66
C GLU A 933 25.64 -5.38 33.67
N THR A 934 24.36 -5.76 33.58
CA THR A 934 23.30 -5.33 34.49
C THR A 934 22.60 -6.54 35.12
N PRO A 935 22.07 -6.39 36.36
CA PRO A 935 21.50 -7.53 37.09
C PRO A 935 20.20 -8.07 36.48
N LYS A 936 19.47 -7.24 35.72
CA LYS A 936 18.21 -7.57 35.05
C LYS A 936 18.23 -7.02 33.61
N PRO A 937 17.38 -7.54 32.72
CA PRO A 937 17.20 -7.00 31.37
C PRO A 937 16.92 -5.50 31.37
N VAL A 938 17.56 -4.78 30.46
CA VAL A 938 17.43 -3.33 30.33
C VAL A 938 16.20 -3.00 29.48
N SER A 939 15.27 -2.24 30.03
CA SER A 939 14.00 -1.89 29.36
C SER A 939 14.01 -0.48 28.76
N ALA A 940 14.74 0.46 29.36
CA ALA A 940 14.82 1.83 28.87
C ALA A 940 16.18 2.48 29.18
N ILE A 941 16.61 3.35 28.28
CA ILE A 941 17.77 4.23 28.44
C ILE A 941 17.35 5.64 28.04
N HIS A 942 17.81 6.65 28.76
CA HIS A 942 17.59 8.05 28.45
C HIS A 942 18.80 8.88 28.88
N ASP A 943 19.15 9.90 28.09
CA ASP A 943 20.08 10.94 28.50
C ASP A 943 19.47 11.82 29.60
N PHE A 944 20.26 12.13 30.63
CA PHE A 944 19.82 13.01 31.71
C PHE A 944 21.01 13.73 32.34
N ARG A 945 21.04 15.06 32.20
CA ARG A 945 22.06 15.94 32.81
C ARG A 945 23.50 15.50 32.55
N GLY A 946 23.78 15.07 31.31
CA GLY A 946 25.12 14.61 30.90
C GLY A 946 25.53 13.25 31.47
N MET A 947 24.56 12.45 31.91
CA MET A 947 24.68 11.06 32.34
C MET A 947 23.59 10.22 31.66
N ALA A 948 23.67 8.89 31.76
CA ALA A 948 22.67 7.97 31.24
C ALA A 948 21.79 7.43 32.37
N LEU A 949 20.48 7.66 32.29
CA LEU A 949 19.49 6.95 33.11
C LEU A 949 19.14 5.63 32.44
N VAL A 950 19.31 4.54 33.19
CA VAL A 950 19.07 3.17 32.70
C VAL A 950 18.10 2.49 33.65
N ALA A 951 16.99 1.99 33.09
CA ALA A 951 15.98 1.22 33.81
C ALA A 951 16.14 -0.28 33.51
N PHE A 952 16.16 -1.11 34.57
CA PHE A 952 16.13 -2.56 34.44
C PHE A 952 15.18 -3.16 35.48
N GLY A 953 14.07 -3.75 34.99
CA GLY A 953 12.94 -4.17 35.82
C GLY A 953 12.31 -2.99 36.56
N ASN A 954 12.24 -3.08 37.89
CA ASN A 954 11.70 -2.06 38.78
C ASN A 954 12.76 -1.09 39.36
N MET A 955 14.01 -1.16 38.85
CA MET A 955 15.12 -0.33 39.33
C MET A 955 15.49 0.72 38.28
N LEU A 956 15.76 1.95 38.75
CA LEU A 956 16.28 3.04 37.92
C LEU A 956 17.67 3.42 38.41
N ARG A 957 18.67 3.36 37.55
CA ARG A 957 20.06 3.65 37.90
C ARG A 957 20.64 4.69 36.97
N MET A 958 21.37 5.64 37.54
CA MET A 958 22.10 6.66 36.81
C MET A 958 23.54 6.20 36.62
N TYR A 959 24.01 6.26 35.39
CA TYR A 959 25.34 5.85 34.96
C TYR A 959 26.12 7.02 34.37
N ASP A 960 27.40 7.05 34.69
CA ASP A 960 28.37 7.96 34.11
C ASP A 960 29.40 7.15 33.30
N PHE A 961 30.07 7.80 32.36
CA PHE A 961 31.03 7.13 31.47
C PHE A 961 32.29 6.70 32.22
N GLY A 962 32.75 5.49 31.90
CA GLY A 962 34.04 4.96 32.33
C GLY A 962 34.70 4.19 31.19
N GLN A 963 36.04 4.18 31.14
CA GLN A 963 36.79 3.60 30.01
C GLN A 963 36.52 2.10 29.79
N LYS A 964 36.30 1.33 30.87
CA LYS A 964 36.06 -0.12 30.80
C LYS A 964 34.58 -0.52 30.91
N LYS A 965 33.78 0.30 31.58
CA LYS A 965 32.35 0.07 31.86
C LYS A 965 31.68 1.35 32.32
N LEU A 966 30.36 1.39 32.23
CA LEU A 966 29.54 2.44 32.83
C LEU A 966 29.58 2.36 34.36
N LEU A 967 29.75 3.50 35.01
CA LEU A 967 29.90 3.61 36.46
C LEU A 967 28.57 4.06 37.08
N ALA A 968 28.00 3.21 37.93
CA ALA A 968 26.80 3.54 38.68
C ALA A 968 27.06 4.72 39.65
N LYS A 969 26.21 5.74 39.60
CA LYS A 969 26.29 6.95 40.46
C LYS A 969 25.16 7.04 41.45
N CYS A 970 23.97 6.64 41.03
CA CYS A 970 22.76 6.66 41.86
C CYS A 970 21.88 5.48 41.46
N GLU A 971 21.13 4.95 42.40
CA GLU A 971 20.16 3.89 42.14
C GLU A 971 18.92 4.10 43.01
N ASN A 972 17.75 4.01 42.38
CA ASN A 972 16.48 3.92 43.06
C ASN A 972 15.91 2.50 42.87
N LYS A 973 15.64 1.82 44.00
CA LYS A 973 15.03 0.49 44.06
C LYS A 973 13.55 0.50 44.48
N ILE A 974 13.05 1.64 44.97
CA ILE A 974 11.72 1.77 45.57
C ILE A 974 10.96 2.85 44.81
N PHE A 975 10.11 2.41 43.88
CA PHE A 975 8.96 3.21 43.47
C PHE A 975 7.82 2.80 44.41
N SER A 976 7.52 3.62 45.42
CA SER A 976 6.29 3.43 46.20
C SER A 976 5.12 3.60 45.21
N VAL A 977 4.49 2.50 44.82
CA VAL A 977 3.31 2.52 43.96
C VAL A 977 2.16 3.03 44.82
N GLY A 978 2.09 4.34 45.01
CA GLY A 978 0.90 5.00 45.51
C GLY A 978 -0.15 4.92 44.41
N TRP A 979 -1.03 3.92 44.47
CA TRP A 979 -2.27 3.93 43.72
C TRP A 979 -3.13 5.05 44.29
N GLY A 980 -2.98 6.23 43.71
CA GLY A 980 -3.81 7.40 43.98
C GLY A 980 -4.18 8.05 42.65
N LEU A 981 -5.17 7.46 41.99
CA LEU A 981 -6.05 8.10 41.01
C LEU A 981 -7.44 7.48 41.14
#